data_AF-A0A5C0ZJK6-F1
#
_entry.id   AF-A0A5C0ZJK6-F1
#
_cell.length_a   1.000
_cell.length_b   1.000
_cell.length_c   1.000
_cell.angle_alpha   90.00
_cell.angle_beta   90.00
_cell.angle_gamma   90.00
#
_symmetry.space_group_name_H-M   'P 1'
#
loop_
_entity.id
_entity.type
_entity.pdbx_description
1 polymer ?
#
loop_
_entity_poly.entity_id
_entity_poly.type
_entity_poly.pdbx_seq_one_letter_code
_entity_poly.pdbx_strand_id
1 'polypeptide(L)'
;MNIFLKTLTIINFKGIKNFTVNFKEVTNIYGANATGKTTVFDAFTFLLFGKDSSDKKDFNIKPLDQQGIAAQRQENEVSGVIEVDGQQITVRHVHKEKWVKKRGEEEHEFTGNEHIYFWNEVPVNAGEYQNKVNEVLKEHVFKLITNPLYFPSLKWQDQRSVLQDIAGEITDEDIASTDKKFAALIDQLSGKSLKEFKTMISAQKKNIKQQLVEIPGRIDEAERSKPEPVDVESVNKQLESLEIEYSNLEKAILDKNEANELENAEVRKIQQRIHSLKLDNQAIEARIRQEHQKEIIDSKSASVDASAKVDKLESSLRVQKSQLGQLNKSHADHIERINRDIADIESRMDSLRVLFTATNAKEVQINNDDFVCHGCGRPYEDHDIEARKAKQIELFNQNKINELNSINERGISLKSDLAKRQQEISDAESQANSLRTTLEATIETLSSDLSSAKEELEAIKNNGSVHVVSVEERLLDEHQYQANAKEISDLTTSLENRPQTDYGDLRVKKSTIGAEIDSLRRKLNVSELIDKAENRISELKDQEKTLSQELADLEKQEFTIERFEKAKSDELESRVNGMFKYAKFRLFNRLINGGEEPTCVVTYEGVPFPDLNNAAKVQVGIDIINTLSAYYGVTAPVFLDNRESVSKIPDTAAQVINLIVSPEDQELRVA
;
A
#
# COMPACT_ATOMS: atom_id res chain seq x y z
N MET A 1 -28.20 -12.88 -35.00
CA MET A 1 -27.56 -14.00 -35.71
C MET A 1 -28.12 -15.31 -35.17
N ASN A 2 -28.61 -16.19 -36.03
CA ASN A 2 -29.10 -17.51 -35.66
C ASN A 2 -28.25 -18.59 -36.33
N ILE A 3 -27.65 -19.46 -35.51
CA ILE A 3 -26.81 -20.58 -35.95
C ILE A 3 -27.60 -21.87 -35.74
N PHE A 4 -27.82 -22.59 -36.83
CA PHE A 4 -28.59 -23.84 -36.85
C PHE A 4 -27.74 -24.96 -37.44
N LEU A 5 -27.62 -26.08 -36.74
CA LEU A 5 -26.97 -27.28 -37.27
C LEU A 5 -28.00 -28.04 -38.11
N LYS A 6 -27.83 -28.14 -39.43
CA LYS A 6 -28.74 -28.88 -40.32
C LYS A 6 -28.43 -30.36 -40.33
N THR A 7 -27.16 -30.70 -40.51
CA THR A 7 -26.70 -32.08 -40.65
C THR A 7 -25.36 -32.27 -39.97
N LEU A 8 -25.15 -33.44 -39.37
CA LEU A 8 -23.85 -33.90 -38.85
C LEU A 8 -23.63 -35.34 -39.31
N THR A 9 -22.48 -35.59 -39.92
CA THR A 9 -22.02 -36.88 -40.39
C THR A 9 -20.74 -37.24 -39.66
N ILE A 10 -20.69 -38.44 -39.10
CA ILE A 10 -19.62 -38.95 -38.26
C ILE A 10 -19.13 -40.26 -38.88
N ILE A 11 -17.84 -40.36 -39.17
CA ILE A 11 -17.20 -41.54 -39.76
C ILE A 11 -15.99 -41.90 -38.91
N ASN A 12 -16.00 -43.11 -38.35
CA ASN A 12 -14.91 -43.68 -37.53
C ASN A 12 -14.43 -42.72 -36.43
N PHE A 13 -15.34 -42.17 -35.63
CA PHE A 13 -14.99 -41.21 -34.58
C PHE A 13 -15.47 -41.73 -33.23
N LYS A 14 -14.55 -41.88 -32.27
CA LYS A 14 -14.78 -42.59 -31.00
C LYS A 14 -15.48 -43.94 -31.24
N GLY A 15 -16.57 -44.21 -30.52
CA GLY A 15 -17.35 -45.45 -30.68
C GLY A 15 -18.23 -45.52 -31.95
N ILE A 16 -18.29 -44.48 -32.79
CA ILE A 16 -19.19 -44.43 -33.95
C ILE A 16 -18.44 -44.77 -35.24
N LYS A 17 -18.88 -45.82 -35.95
CA LYS A 17 -18.33 -46.19 -37.27
C LYS A 17 -18.86 -45.33 -38.41
N ASN A 18 -20.18 -45.18 -38.50
CA ASN A 18 -20.83 -44.30 -39.46
C ASN A 18 -22.19 -43.89 -38.90
N PHE A 19 -22.46 -42.59 -38.82
CA PHE A 19 -23.74 -42.07 -38.36
C PHE A 19 -24.01 -40.71 -39.01
N THR A 20 -25.22 -40.47 -39.48
CA THR A 20 -25.65 -39.20 -40.06
C THR A 20 -26.97 -38.76 -39.43
N VAL A 21 -27.04 -37.51 -38.98
CA VAL A 21 -28.24 -36.93 -38.37
C VAL A 21 -28.66 -35.70 -39.14
N ASN A 22 -29.96 -35.62 -39.48
CA ASN A 22 -30.60 -34.39 -39.93
C ASN A 22 -31.38 -33.79 -38.76
N PHE A 23 -31.00 -32.60 -38.33
CA PHE A 23 -31.58 -31.98 -37.15
C PHE A 23 -32.76 -31.07 -37.51
N LYS A 24 -33.70 -31.00 -36.58
CA LYS A 24 -34.83 -30.08 -36.53
C LYS A 24 -34.61 -29.07 -35.40
N GLU A 25 -35.58 -28.16 -35.19
CA GLU A 25 -35.61 -27.24 -34.04
C GLU A 25 -35.46 -27.98 -32.70
N VAL A 26 -36.14 -29.10 -32.55
CA VAL A 26 -35.96 -30.04 -31.45
C VAL A 26 -35.67 -31.41 -32.04
N THR A 27 -34.52 -31.99 -31.70
CA THR A 27 -34.10 -33.31 -32.18
C THR A 27 -33.85 -34.23 -31.00
N ASN A 28 -34.47 -35.41 -30.98
CA ASN A 28 -34.26 -36.40 -29.94
C ASN A 28 -33.39 -37.54 -30.45
N ILE A 29 -32.26 -37.79 -29.80
CA ILE A 29 -31.34 -38.89 -30.11
C ILE A 29 -31.39 -39.88 -28.95
N TYR A 30 -31.95 -41.05 -29.20
CA TYR A 30 -32.10 -42.13 -28.24
C TYR A 30 -30.98 -43.15 -28.37
N GLY A 31 -30.60 -43.76 -27.25
CA GLY A 31 -29.68 -44.89 -27.22
C GLY A 31 -29.40 -45.37 -25.81
N ALA A 32 -29.07 -46.65 -25.64
CA ALA A 32 -28.62 -47.22 -24.37
C ALA A 32 -27.31 -46.56 -23.90
N ASN A 33 -26.89 -46.86 -22.67
CA ASN A 33 -25.57 -46.39 -22.21
C ASN A 33 -24.46 -46.93 -23.11
N ALA A 34 -23.41 -46.13 -23.32
CA ALA A 34 -22.28 -46.46 -24.20
C ALA A 34 -22.59 -46.60 -25.71
N THR A 35 -23.77 -46.25 -26.21
CA THR A 35 -24.08 -46.29 -27.66
C THR A 35 -23.52 -45.12 -28.48
N GLY A 36 -22.82 -44.17 -27.86
CA GLY A 36 -22.21 -43.03 -28.55
C GLY A 36 -23.05 -41.74 -28.57
N LYS A 37 -24.03 -41.59 -27.67
CA LYS A 37 -24.83 -40.34 -27.55
C LYS A 37 -23.96 -39.10 -27.33
N THR A 38 -23.14 -39.10 -26.28
CA THR A 38 -22.19 -38.00 -26.00
C THR A 38 -21.18 -37.80 -27.13
N THR A 39 -20.82 -38.87 -27.86
CA THR A 39 -19.97 -38.78 -29.06
C THR A 39 -20.56 -37.87 -30.14
N VAL A 40 -21.90 -37.79 -30.27
CA VAL A 40 -22.53 -36.86 -31.21
C VAL A 40 -22.24 -35.41 -30.83
N PHE A 41 -22.27 -35.09 -29.54
CA PHE A 41 -21.90 -33.76 -29.06
C PHE A 41 -20.40 -33.49 -29.23
N ASP A 42 -19.55 -34.46 -28.85
CA ASP A 42 -18.10 -34.39 -29.05
C ASP A 42 -17.73 -34.18 -30.53
N ALA A 43 -18.46 -34.80 -31.45
CA ALA A 43 -18.23 -34.65 -32.88
C ALA A 43 -18.51 -33.21 -33.33
N PHE A 44 -19.59 -32.58 -32.84
CA PHE A 44 -19.89 -31.19 -33.16
C PHE A 44 -18.83 -30.21 -32.61
N THR A 45 -18.40 -30.39 -31.36
CA THR A 45 -17.34 -29.55 -30.78
C THR A 45 -15.98 -29.81 -31.44
N PHE A 46 -15.71 -31.05 -31.86
CA PHE A 46 -14.49 -31.42 -32.58
C PHE A 46 -14.48 -30.81 -33.98
N LEU A 47 -15.62 -30.83 -34.67
CA LEU A 47 -15.79 -30.22 -35.97
C LEU A 47 -15.37 -28.75 -35.91
N LEU A 48 -15.86 -27.98 -34.93
CA LEU A 48 -15.60 -26.55 -34.86
C LEU A 48 -14.26 -26.18 -34.20
N PHE A 49 -13.88 -26.86 -33.11
CA PHE A 49 -12.81 -26.41 -32.22
C PHE A 49 -11.68 -27.43 -32.05
N GLY A 50 -11.82 -28.64 -32.59
CA GLY A 50 -10.88 -29.74 -32.36
C GLY A 50 -10.85 -30.20 -30.90
N LYS A 51 -11.98 -30.06 -30.19
CA LYS A 51 -12.13 -30.41 -28.76
C LYS A 51 -13.35 -31.27 -28.51
N ASP A 52 -13.36 -32.02 -27.41
CA ASP A 52 -14.55 -32.72 -26.94
C ASP A 52 -15.53 -31.78 -26.22
N SER A 53 -16.70 -32.29 -25.83
CA SER A 53 -17.75 -31.51 -25.15
C SER A 53 -17.37 -31.07 -23.74
N SER A 54 -16.27 -31.63 -23.20
CA SER A 54 -15.66 -31.27 -21.91
C SER A 54 -14.51 -30.27 -22.06
N ASP A 55 -14.36 -29.65 -23.24
CA ASP A 55 -13.31 -28.67 -23.58
C ASP A 55 -11.88 -29.23 -23.58
N LYS A 56 -11.70 -30.55 -23.76
CA LYS A 56 -10.38 -31.17 -23.86
C LYS A 56 -9.93 -31.27 -25.30
N LYS A 57 -8.65 -30.92 -25.57
CA LYS A 57 -7.99 -31.16 -26.86
C LYS A 57 -7.44 -32.58 -26.96
N ASP A 58 -6.86 -33.08 -25.88
CA ASP A 58 -6.24 -34.40 -25.82
C ASP A 58 -7.27 -35.45 -25.40
N PHE A 59 -8.08 -35.89 -26.37
CA PHE A 59 -9.06 -36.96 -26.17
C PHE A 59 -8.93 -38.02 -27.26
N ASN A 60 -9.43 -39.23 -26.98
CA ASN A 60 -9.38 -40.33 -27.93
C ASN A 60 -10.33 -40.08 -29.10
N ILE A 61 -9.77 -39.66 -30.25
CA ILE A 61 -10.52 -39.46 -31.51
C ILE A 61 -10.74 -40.81 -32.22
N LYS A 62 -9.72 -41.68 -32.23
CA LYS A 62 -9.76 -42.96 -32.94
C LYS A 62 -10.70 -43.96 -32.26
N PRO A 63 -11.46 -44.76 -33.02
CA PRO A 63 -12.17 -45.91 -32.49
C PRO A 63 -11.20 -46.89 -31.84
N LEU A 64 -11.56 -47.37 -30.66
CA LEU A 64 -10.84 -48.39 -29.92
C LEU A 64 -11.59 -49.71 -30.01
N ASP A 65 -10.87 -50.82 -30.16
CA ASP A 65 -11.44 -52.17 -30.05
C ASP A 65 -11.68 -52.56 -28.57
N GLN A 66 -12.12 -53.81 -28.35
CA GLN A 66 -12.40 -54.33 -27.00
C GLN A 66 -11.14 -54.40 -26.12
N GLN A 67 -9.95 -54.37 -26.73
CA GLN A 67 -8.65 -54.40 -26.08
C GLN A 67 -8.08 -52.99 -25.88
N GLY A 68 -8.81 -51.94 -26.29
CA GLY A 68 -8.37 -50.55 -26.19
C GLY A 68 -7.37 -50.13 -27.28
N ILE A 69 -7.22 -50.92 -28.34
CA ILE A 69 -6.27 -50.66 -29.43
C ILE A 69 -6.98 -49.88 -30.53
N ALA A 70 -6.34 -48.81 -31.02
CA ALA A 70 -6.86 -48.02 -32.11
C ALA A 70 -6.61 -48.69 -33.46
N ALA A 71 -7.61 -48.69 -34.34
CA ALA A 71 -7.45 -49.15 -35.71
C ALA A 71 -6.45 -48.25 -36.48
N GLN A 72 -5.47 -48.89 -37.13
CA GLN A 72 -4.47 -48.19 -37.95
C GLN A 72 -4.99 -47.90 -39.36
N ARG A 73 -4.42 -46.88 -40.00
CA ARG A 73 -4.70 -46.47 -41.39
C ARG A 73 -6.17 -46.13 -41.66
N GLN A 74 -6.88 -45.69 -40.63
CA GLN A 74 -8.28 -45.28 -40.72
C GLN A 74 -8.39 -43.76 -40.57
N GLU A 75 -9.12 -43.12 -41.47
CA GLU A 75 -9.49 -41.71 -41.36
C GLU A 75 -10.70 -41.58 -40.43
N ASN A 76 -10.61 -40.61 -39.52
CA ASN A 76 -11.66 -40.25 -38.57
C ASN A 76 -12.20 -38.91 -39.04
N GLU A 77 -13.45 -38.86 -39.47
CA GLU A 77 -14.02 -37.69 -40.12
C GLU A 77 -15.29 -37.27 -39.40
N VAL A 78 -15.41 -35.95 -39.20
CA VAL A 78 -16.68 -35.31 -38.90
C VAL A 78 -16.95 -34.25 -39.96
N SER A 79 -18.15 -34.23 -40.51
CA SER A 79 -18.62 -33.19 -41.41
C SER A 79 -20.02 -32.71 -41.02
N GLY A 80 -20.36 -31.48 -41.34
CA GLY A 80 -21.66 -30.92 -41.01
C GLY A 80 -22.04 -29.74 -41.88
N VAL A 81 -23.35 -29.48 -41.96
CA VAL A 81 -23.92 -28.31 -42.62
C VAL A 81 -24.48 -27.40 -41.55
N ILE A 82 -23.94 -26.18 -41.46
CA ILE A 82 -24.34 -25.16 -40.50
C ILE A 82 -25.01 -24.04 -41.28
N GLU A 83 -26.21 -23.64 -40.87
CA GLU A 83 -26.93 -22.51 -41.40
C GLU A 83 -26.77 -21.31 -40.47
N VAL A 84 -26.26 -20.20 -40.99
CA VAL A 84 -26.07 -18.94 -40.26
C VAL A 84 -26.92 -17.87 -40.94
N ASP A 85 -27.94 -17.36 -40.26
CA ASP A 85 -28.89 -16.37 -40.79
C ASP A 85 -29.47 -16.75 -42.19
N GLY A 86 -29.68 -18.05 -42.42
CA GLY A 86 -30.21 -18.60 -43.67
C GLY A 86 -29.18 -18.97 -44.73
N GLN A 87 -27.89 -18.67 -44.51
CA GLN A 87 -26.80 -19.10 -45.40
C GLN A 87 -26.18 -20.42 -44.92
N GLN A 88 -26.07 -21.40 -45.81
CA GLN A 88 -25.47 -22.70 -45.50
C GLN A 88 -23.96 -22.71 -45.70
N ILE A 89 -23.27 -23.32 -44.75
CA ILE A 89 -21.83 -23.52 -44.73
C ILE A 89 -21.57 -25.01 -44.51
N THR A 90 -20.80 -25.62 -45.39
CA THR A 90 -20.37 -27.01 -45.21
C THR A 90 -18.98 -27.03 -44.57
N VAL A 91 -18.84 -27.76 -43.48
CA VAL A 91 -17.63 -27.81 -42.68
C VAL A 91 -17.21 -29.26 -42.54
N ARG A 92 -15.92 -29.56 -42.71
CA ARG A 92 -15.40 -30.93 -42.57
C ARG A 92 -14.02 -30.95 -41.94
N HIS A 93 -13.84 -31.82 -40.96
CA HIS A 93 -12.62 -32.00 -40.19
C HIS A 93 -12.25 -33.49 -40.16
N VAL A 94 -11.09 -33.81 -40.75
CA VAL A 94 -10.54 -35.17 -40.84
C VAL A 94 -9.29 -35.27 -39.99
N HIS A 95 -9.23 -36.25 -39.09
CA HIS A 95 -8.03 -36.66 -38.37
C HIS A 95 -7.55 -38.00 -38.92
N LYS A 96 -6.30 -38.05 -39.38
CA LYS A 96 -5.72 -39.27 -39.96
C LYS A 96 -4.25 -39.45 -39.61
N GLU A 97 -3.77 -40.67 -39.81
CA GLU A 97 -2.36 -41.00 -39.65
C GLU A 97 -1.53 -40.48 -40.82
N LYS A 98 -0.38 -39.88 -40.49
CA LYS A 98 0.58 -39.38 -41.45
C LYS A 98 1.66 -40.42 -41.69
N TRP A 99 1.58 -41.07 -42.85
CA TRP A 99 2.52 -42.10 -43.29
C TRP A 99 3.44 -41.52 -44.36
N VAL A 100 4.74 -41.37 -44.06
CA VAL A 100 5.72 -40.76 -44.98
C VAL A 100 6.69 -41.83 -45.48
N LYS A 101 7.03 -41.76 -46.77
CA LYS A 101 8.06 -42.61 -47.37
C LYS A 101 9.41 -41.90 -47.28
N LYS A 102 10.36 -42.41 -46.49
CA LYS A 102 11.74 -41.89 -46.47
C LYS A 102 12.45 -42.23 -47.77
N ARG A 103 13.34 -41.35 -48.22
CA ARG A 103 14.06 -41.50 -49.50
C ARG A 103 14.96 -42.74 -49.44
N GLY A 104 14.61 -43.78 -50.21
CA GLY A 104 15.38 -45.03 -50.31
C GLY A 104 14.75 -46.24 -49.59
N GLU A 105 13.67 -46.05 -48.84
CA GLU A 105 12.95 -47.14 -48.16
C GLU A 105 11.70 -47.57 -48.96
N GLU A 106 11.35 -48.86 -48.91
CA GLU A 106 10.15 -49.40 -49.58
C GLU A 106 8.88 -49.22 -48.74
N GLU A 107 9.00 -49.23 -47.42
CA GLU A 107 7.87 -49.14 -46.48
C GLU A 107 7.55 -47.70 -46.08
N HIS A 108 6.26 -47.44 -45.82
CA HIS A 108 5.81 -46.16 -45.26
C HIS A 108 5.96 -46.19 -43.73
N GLU A 109 6.60 -45.18 -43.17
CA GLU A 109 6.77 -45.04 -41.71
C GLU A 109 5.69 -44.11 -41.14
N PHE A 110 5.13 -44.49 -40.00
CA PHE A 110 4.21 -43.65 -39.25
C PHE A 110 4.98 -42.49 -38.62
N THR A 111 4.62 -41.25 -39.00
CA THR A 111 5.31 -40.03 -38.56
C THR A 111 4.48 -39.17 -37.61
N GLY A 112 3.31 -39.67 -37.19
CA GLY A 112 2.36 -38.96 -36.33
C GLY A 112 0.97 -38.88 -36.96
N ASN A 113 0.10 -38.06 -36.39
CA ASN A 113 -1.23 -37.78 -36.94
C ASN A 113 -1.28 -36.38 -37.56
N GLU A 114 -2.18 -36.17 -38.50
CA GLU A 114 -2.46 -34.87 -39.09
C GLU A 114 -3.96 -34.59 -39.16
N HIS A 115 -4.29 -33.29 -39.16
CA HIS A 115 -5.66 -32.79 -39.29
C HIS A 115 -5.82 -32.10 -40.64
N ILE A 116 -6.88 -32.43 -41.36
CA ILE A 116 -7.24 -31.83 -42.65
C ILE A 116 -8.60 -31.18 -42.50
N TYR A 117 -8.69 -29.93 -42.96
CA TYR A 117 -9.86 -29.08 -42.80
C TYR A 117 -10.42 -28.68 -44.16
N PHE A 118 -11.74 -28.65 -44.28
CA PHE A 118 -12.42 -28.15 -45.46
C PHE A 118 -13.51 -27.15 -45.05
N TRP A 119 -13.63 -26.08 -45.83
CA TRP A 119 -14.67 -25.07 -45.69
C TRP A 119 -15.36 -24.89 -47.04
N ASN A 120 -16.65 -25.17 -47.10
CA ASN A 120 -17.42 -25.25 -48.36
C ASN A 120 -16.74 -26.13 -49.41
N GLU A 121 -16.32 -27.33 -49.00
CA GLU A 121 -15.57 -28.31 -49.81
C GLU A 121 -14.17 -27.87 -50.27
N VAL A 122 -13.70 -26.67 -49.88
CA VAL A 122 -12.35 -26.19 -50.21
C VAL A 122 -11.38 -26.53 -49.07
N PRO A 123 -10.24 -27.21 -49.34
CA PRO A 123 -9.24 -27.48 -48.31
C PRO A 123 -8.60 -26.18 -47.81
N VAL A 124 -8.51 -26.02 -46.50
CA VAL A 124 -7.93 -24.86 -45.84
C VAL A 124 -6.89 -25.28 -44.79
N ASN A 125 -5.96 -24.40 -44.47
CA ASN A 125 -5.03 -24.66 -43.37
C ASN A 125 -5.72 -24.46 -42.00
N ALA A 126 -5.12 -25.00 -40.93
CA ALA A 126 -5.71 -24.95 -39.59
C ALA A 126 -5.99 -23.52 -39.08
N GLY A 127 -5.10 -22.56 -39.37
CA GLY A 127 -5.27 -21.17 -38.95
C GLY A 127 -6.42 -20.48 -39.68
N GLU A 128 -6.52 -20.67 -40.99
CA GLU A 128 -7.63 -20.16 -41.80
C GLU A 128 -8.97 -20.77 -41.38
N TYR A 129 -8.99 -22.09 -41.10
CA TYR A 129 -10.18 -22.76 -40.59
C TYR A 129 -10.65 -22.16 -39.26
N GLN A 130 -9.74 -22.00 -38.30
CA GLN A 130 -10.06 -21.41 -37.01
C GLN A 130 -10.54 -19.95 -37.15
N ASN A 131 -9.95 -19.17 -38.05
CA ASN A 131 -10.40 -17.80 -38.33
C ASN A 131 -11.83 -17.79 -38.88
N LYS A 132 -12.15 -18.66 -39.84
CA LYS A 132 -13.51 -18.77 -40.40
C LYS A 132 -14.54 -19.22 -39.35
N VAL A 133 -14.17 -20.15 -38.47
CA VAL A 133 -15.02 -20.53 -37.33
C VAL A 133 -15.25 -19.33 -36.40
N ASN A 134 -14.20 -18.57 -36.07
CA ASN A 134 -14.30 -17.39 -35.21
C ASN A 134 -15.07 -16.22 -35.85
N GLU A 135 -15.04 -16.09 -37.18
CA GLU A 135 -15.87 -15.15 -37.94
C GLU A 135 -17.36 -15.49 -37.84
N VAL A 136 -17.71 -16.78 -37.80
CA VAL A 136 -19.08 -17.21 -37.51
C VAL A 136 -19.43 -16.88 -36.06
N LEU A 137 -18.67 -17.38 -35.10
CA LEU A 137 -18.82 -17.03 -33.69
C LEU A 137 -17.57 -17.42 -32.90
N LYS A 138 -17.06 -16.50 -32.08
CA LYS A 138 -15.89 -16.74 -31.23
C LYS A 138 -16.08 -17.97 -30.33
N GLU A 139 -15.10 -18.85 -30.29
CA GLU A 139 -15.12 -20.12 -29.53
C GLU A 139 -15.62 -19.97 -28.09
N HIS A 140 -15.16 -18.93 -27.37
CA HIS A 140 -15.57 -18.68 -25.98
C HIS A 140 -17.07 -18.41 -25.85
N VAL A 141 -17.62 -17.54 -26.71
CA VAL A 141 -19.06 -17.24 -26.73
C VAL A 141 -19.85 -18.47 -27.14
N PHE A 142 -19.35 -19.20 -28.14
CA PHE A 142 -20.00 -20.42 -28.64
C PHE A 142 -20.24 -21.43 -27.50
N LYS A 143 -19.21 -21.73 -26.70
CA LYS A 143 -19.35 -22.69 -25.60
C LYS A 143 -20.29 -22.21 -24.49
N LEU A 144 -20.25 -20.91 -24.18
CA LEU A 144 -21.16 -20.29 -23.21
C LEU A 144 -22.63 -20.46 -23.58
N ILE A 145 -22.95 -20.49 -24.88
CA ILE A 145 -24.34 -20.54 -25.38
C ILE A 145 -24.77 -21.90 -25.94
N THR A 146 -23.90 -22.92 -25.96
CA THR A 146 -24.22 -24.25 -26.51
C THR A 146 -24.17 -25.39 -25.50
N ASN A 147 -23.52 -25.19 -24.35
CA ASN A 147 -23.42 -26.19 -23.28
C ASN A 147 -23.93 -25.61 -21.95
N PRO A 148 -25.03 -26.13 -21.38
CA PRO A 148 -25.61 -25.61 -20.14
C PRO A 148 -24.68 -25.78 -18.92
N LEU A 149 -23.68 -26.65 -19.00
CA LEU A 149 -22.72 -26.91 -17.92
C LEU A 149 -21.41 -26.13 -18.07
N TYR A 150 -21.21 -25.40 -19.19
CA TYR A 150 -19.93 -24.75 -19.45
C TYR A 150 -19.70 -23.51 -18.57
N PHE A 151 -20.64 -22.57 -18.52
CA PHE A 151 -20.51 -21.36 -17.68
C PHE A 151 -20.19 -21.72 -16.22
N PRO A 152 -20.92 -22.65 -15.56
CA PRO A 152 -20.63 -23.02 -14.17
C PRO A 152 -19.29 -23.76 -13.98
N SER A 153 -18.71 -24.32 -15.04
CA SER A 153 -17.41 -24.99 -15.01
C SER A 153 -16.21 -24.03 -15.09
N LEU A 154 -16.45 -22.78 -15.51
CA LEU A 154 -15.42 -21.74 -15.55
C LEU A 154 -14.93 -21.39 -14.14
N LYS A 155 -13.71 -20.87 -14.05
CA LYS A 155 -13.22 -20.29 -12.79
C LYS A 155 -14.09 -19.10 -12.40
N TRP A 156 -14.27 -18.87 -11.11
CA TRP A 156 -15.17 -17.82 -10.62
C TRP A 156 -14.80 -16.43 -11.14
N GLN A 157 -13.51 -16.16 -11.41
CA GLN A 157 -13.06 -14.90 -12.02
C GLN A 157 -13.59 -14.72 -13.45
N ASP A 158 -13.54 -15.79 -14.26
CA ASP A 158 -14.03 -15.79 -15.64
C ASP A 158 -15.56 -15.68 -15.67
N GLN A 159 -16.25 -16.39 -14.76
CA GLN A 159 -17.70 -16.23 -14.56
C GLN A 159 -18.06 -14.79 -14.24
N ARG A 160 -17.35 -14.19 -13.27
CA ARG A 160 -17.58 -12.80 -12.86
C ARG A 160 -17.35 -11.82 -14.02
N SER A 161 -16.29 -12.00 -14.80
CA SER A 161 -16.01 -11.15 -15.97
C SER A 161 -17.17 -11.17 -16.96
N VAL A 162 -17.69 -12.34 -17.30
CA VAL A 162 -18.86 -12.48 -18.20
C VAL A 162 -20.09 -11.79 -17.61
N LEU A 163 -20.34 -11.93 -16.30
CA LEU A 163 -21.48 -11.29 -15.63
C LEU A 163 -21.34 -9.76 -15.56
N GLN A 164 -20.13 -9.25 -15.39
CA GLN A 164 -19.84 -7.81 -15.42
C GLN A 164 -20.03 -7.23 -16.82
N ASP A 165 -19.57 -7.95 -17.85
CA ASP A 165 -19.76 -7.53 -19.24
C ASP A 165 -21.25 -7.37 -19.59
N ILE A 166 -22.11 -8.30 -19.13
CA ILE A 166 -23.56 -8.19 -19.38
C ILE A 166 -24.25 -7.16 -18.49
N ALA A 167 -23.81 -6.99 -17.23
CA ALA A 167 -24.42 -6.05 -16.28
C ALA A 167 -24.09 -4.58 -16.58
N GLY A 168 -23.04 -4.34 -17.36
CA GLY A 168 -22.51 -3.01 -17.63
C GLY A 168 -21.79 -2.40 -16.43
N GLU A 169 -21.20 -1.23 -16.64
CA GLU A 169 -20.51 -0.48 -15.59
C GLU A 169 -21.52 0.16 -14.63
N ILE A 170 -21.26 0.03 -13.33
CA ILE A 170 -21.98 0.78 -12.28
C ILE A 170 -21.13 1.98 -11.94
N THR A 171 -21.63 3.14 -12.32
CA THR A 171 -20.98 4.43 -12.04
C THR A 171 -21.18 4.80 -10.57
N ASP A 172 -20.32 5.68 -10.06
CA ASP A 172 -20.47 6.17 -8.70
C ASP A 172 -21.74 7.05 -8.58
N GLU A 173 -22.15 7.71 -9.67
CA GLU A 173 -23.38 8.50 -9.77
C GLU A 173 -24.66 7.65 -9.63
N ASP A 174 -24.68 6.45 -10.22
CA ASP A 174 -25.81 5.52 -10.10
C ASP A 174 -26.09 5.22 -8.62
N ILE A 175 -25.05 4.93 -7.85
CA ILE A 175 -25.15 4.63 -6.42
C ILE A 175 -25.43 5.89 -5.60
N ALA A 176 -24.81 7.01 -5.94
CA ALA A 176 -25.00 8.28 -5.24
C ALA A 176 -26.45 8.77 -5.24
N SER A 177 -27.20 8.47 -6.32
CA SER A 177 -28.61 8.83 -6.44
C SER A 177 -29.53 8.11 -5.44
N THR A 178 -29.08 6.99 -4.84
CA THR A 178 -29.91 6.12 -3.99
C THR A 178 -29.99 6.56 -2.52
N ASP A 179 -28.97 7.28 -2.01
CA ASP A 179 -28.94 7.81 -0.63
C ASP A 179 -28.32 9.22 -0.62
N LYS A 180 -28.99 10.16 0.05
CA LYS A 180 -28.51 11.54 0.22
C LYS A 180 -27.11 11.60 0.86
N LYS A 181 -26.75 10.63 1.71
CA LYS A 181 -25.42 10.53 2.31
C LYS A 181 -24.35 10.14 1.28
N PHE A 182 -24.71 9.35 0.27
CA PHE A 182 -23.82 8.97 -0.82
C PHE A 182 -23.61 10.13 -1.79
N ALA A 183 -24.67 10.87 -2.13
CA ALA A 183 -24.55 12.11 -2.89
C ALA A 183 -23.58 13.10 -2.22
N ALA A 184 -23.75 13.34 -0.91
CA ALA A 184 -22.84 14.21 -0.17
C ALA A 184 -21.39 13.70 -0.13
N LEU A 185 -21.18 12.38 -0.10
CA LEU A 185 -19.85 11.77 -0.19
C LEU A 185 -19.20 12.03 -1.56
N ILE A 186 -19.95 11.86 -2.66
CA ILE A 186 -19.45 12.14 -4.01
C ILE A 186 -19.10 13.62 -4.19
N ASP A 187 -19.94 14.53 -3.69
CA ASP A 187 -19.66 15.96 -3.71
C ASP A 187 -18.34 16.30 -2.97
N GLN A 188 -18.03 15.57 -1.88
CA GLN A 188 -16.79 15.75 -1.12
C GLN A 188 -15.54 15.24 -1.83
N LEU A 189 -15.65 14.28 -2.77
CA LEU A 189 -14.49 13.69 -3.45
C LEU A 189 -13.67 14.72 -4.23
N SER A 190 -14.25 15.84 -4.67
CA SER A 190 -13.53 16.97 -5.28
C SER A 190 -12.59 16.55 -6.43
N GLY A 191 -12.97 15.54 -7.23
CA GLY A 191 -12.16 14.99 -8.32
C GLY A 191 -11.12 13.92 -7.92
N LYS A 192 -11.09 13.49 -6.66
CA LYS A 192 -10.29 12.34 -6.19
C LYS A 192 -11.07 11.04 -6.37
N SER A 193 -10.37 9.94 -6.53
CA SER A 193 -10.99 8.61 -6.46
C SER A 193 -11.40 8.26 -5.02
N LEU A 194 -12.43 7.40 -4.88
CA LEU A 194 -12.88 6.90 -3.58
C LEU A 194 -11.72 6.26 -2.76
N LYS A 195 -10.80 5.59 -3.45
CA LYS A 195 -9.60 4.97 -2.86
C LYS A 195 -8.60 6.00 -2.29
N GLU A 196 -8.35 7.08 -3.02
CA GLU A 196 -7.50 8.18 -2.55
C GLU A 196 -8.13 8.88 -1.34
N PHE A 197 -9.45 9.10 -1.38
CA PHE A 197 -10.18 9.72 -0.28
C PHE A 197 -10.15 8.86 0.99
N LYS A 198 -10.35 7.54 0.88
CA LYS A 198 -10.21 6.58 1.98
C LYS A 198 -8.80 6.59 2.59
N THR A 199 -7.77 6.71 1.75
CA THR A 199 -6.37 6.81 2.17
C THR A 199 -6.10 8.12 2.92
N MET A 200 -6.68 9.24 2.43
CA MET A 200 -6.60 10.55 3.08
C MET A 200 -7.24 10.54 4.47
N ILE A 201 -8.47 10.02 4.59
CA ILE A 201 -9.18 9.90 5.88
C ILE A 201 -8.37 9.06 6.86
N SER A 202 -7.85 7.91 6.41
CA SER A 202 -7.00 7.04 7.25
C SER A 202 -5.77 7.78 7.80
N ALA A 203 -5.10 8.58 6.96
CA ALA A 203 -3.93 9.36 7.36
C ALA A 203 -4.29 10.49 8.34
N GLN A 204 -5.39 11.21 8.10
CA GLN A 204 -5.89 12.27 8.98
C GLN A 204 -6.28 11.71 10.35
N LYS A 205 -7.05 10.61 10.39
CA LYS A 205 -7.41 9.91 11.63
C LYS A 205 -6.17 9.50 12.42
N LYS A 206 -5.16 8.95 11.75
CA LYS A 206 -3.90 8.55 12.40
C LYS A 206 -3.20 9.74 13.05
N ASN A 207 -3.12 10.88 12.36
CA ASN A 207 -2.51 12.09 12.88
C ASN A 207 -3.28 12.64 14.09
N ILE A 208 -4.60 12.76 13.99
CA ILE A 208 -5.46 13.23 15.09
C ILE A 208 -5.37 12.30 16.31
N LYS A 209 -5.38 10.98 16.11
CA LYS A 209 -5.19 10.00 17.20
C LYS A 209 -3.83 10.16 17.89
N GLN A 210 -2.77 10.44 17.13
CA GLN A 210 -1.45 10.69 17.70
C GLN A 210 -1.44 11.97 18.55
N GLN A 211 -2.04 13.06 18.07
CA GLN A 211 -2.15 14.30 18.84
C GLN A 211 -2.99 14.12 20.12
N LEU A 212 -4.12 13.40 20.05
CA LEU A 212 -4.97 13.11 21.21
C LEU A 212 -4.22 12.31 22.30
N VAL A 213 -3.32 11.41 21.93
CA VAL A 213 -2.52 10.63 22.90
C VAL A 213 -1.52 11.53 23.67
N GLU A 214 -1.05 12.62 23.07
CA GLU A 214 -0.08 13.52 23.69
C GLU A 214 -0.72 14.54 24.65
N ILE A 215 -1.97 14.94 24.42
CA ILE A 215 -2.63 16.00 25.19
C ILE A 215 -2.71 15.69 26.71
N PRO A 216 -3.12 14.50 27.17
CA PRO A 216 -3.16 14.18 28.59
C PRO A 216 -1.82 14.38 29.30
N GLY A 217 -0.70 14.01 28.64
CA GLY A 217 0.65 14.22 29.19
C GLY A 217 1.01 15.71 29.33
N ARG A 218 0.61 16.53 28.36
CA ARG A 218 0.82 17.98 28.40
C ARG A 218 -0.05 18.68 29.45
N ILE A 219 -1.26 18.16 29.70
CA ILE A 219 -2.13 18.63 30.79
C ILE A 219 -1.49 18.30 32.14
N ASP A 220 -1.02 17.07 32.35
CA ASP A 220 -0.34 16.67 33.59
C ASP A 220 0.94 17.47 33.85
N GLU A 221 1.73 17.75 32.80
CA GLU A 221 2.89 18.64 32.88
C GLU A 221 2.51 20.06 33.33
N ALA A 222 1.49 20.66 32.70
CA ALA A 222 0.99 21.98 33.08
C ALA A 222 0.43 22.00 34.52
N GLU A 223 -0.27 20.94 34.92
CA GLU A 223 -0.80 20.77 36.28
C GLU A 223 0.32 20.72 37.33
N ARG A 224 1.39 19.96 37.07
CA ARG A 224 2.55 19.83 37.96
C ARG A 224 3.40 21.11 38.04
N SER A 225 3.33 21.96 37.02
CA SER A 225 4.05 23.24 37.01
C SER A 225 3.38 24.32 37.87
N LYS A 226 2.17 24.08 38.40
CA LYS A 226 1.49 25.02 39.29
C LYS A 226 2.22 25.11 40.64
N PRO A 227 2.69 26.30 41.05
CA PRO A 227 3.22 26.51 42.39
C PRO A 227 2.11 26.38 43.45
N GLU A 228 2.49 26.24 44.71
CA GLU A 228 1.51 26.26 45.81
C GLU A 228 0.76 27.60 45.84
N PRO A 229 -0.58 27.57 46.01
CA PRO A 229 -1.38 28.78 46.06
C PRO A 229 -1.02 29.62 47.29
N VAL A 230 -0.71 30.89 47.06
CA VAL A 230 -0.39 31.87 48.10
C VAL A 230 -1.66 32.61 48.49
N ASP A 231 -1.87 32.84 49.78
CA ASP A 231 -2.93 33.71 50.29
C ASP A 231 -2.61 35.18 49.95
N VAL A 232 -3.06 35.60 48.77
CA VAL A 232 -2.84 36.94 48.20
C VAL A 232 -3.37 38.04 49.13
N GLU A 233 -4.48 37.79 49.83
CA GLU A 233 -5.08 38.80 50.71
C GLU A 233 -4.22 39.03 51.97
N SER A 234 -3.69 37.96 52.55
CA SER A 234 -2.76 38.02 53.68
C SER A 234 -1.44 38.70 53.31
N VAL A 235 -0.86 38.35 52.16
CA VAL A 235 0.41 38.93 51.68
C VAL A 235 0.26 40.43 51.38
N ASN A 236 -0.86 40.86 50.79
CA ASN A 236 -1.11 42.28 50.51
C ASN A 236 -1.26 43.10 51.80
N LYS A 237 -1.96 42.58 52.82
CA LYS A 237 -2.07 43.25 54.14
C LYS A 237 -0.70 43.40 54.82
N GLN A 238 0.16 42.39 54.71
CA GLN A 238 1.54 42.46 55.22
C GLN A 238 2.37 43.49 54.44
N LEU A 239 2.23 43.54 53.12
CA LEU A 239 2.90 44.52 52.27
C LEU A 239 2.54 45.95 52.68
N GLU A 240 1.24 46.23 52.83
CA GLU A 240 0.73 47.54 53.22
C GLU A 240 1.28 47.96 54.60
N SER A 241 1.33 47.03 55.56
CA SER A 241 1.90 47.30 56.88
C SER A 241 3.40 47.63 56.86
N LEU A 242 4.19 46.90 56.05
CA LEU A 242 5.63 47.10 55.92
C LEU A 242 5.96 48.36 55.10
N GLU A 243 5.15 48.70 54.09
CA GLU A 243 5.30 49.95 53.33
C GLU A 243 5.02 51.19 54.20
N ILE A 244 4.03 51.11 55.10
CA ILE A 244 3.79 52.15 56.12
C ILE A 244 4.98 52.25 57.08
N GLU A 245 5.52 51.13 57.56
CA GLU A 245 6.69 51.11 58.45
C GLU A 245 7.96 51.67 57.77
N TYR A 246 8.18 51.30 56.51
CA TYR A 246 9.26 51.81 55.66
C TYR A 246 9.16 53.33 55.50
N SER A 247 7.95 53.85 55.20
CA SER A 247 7.70 55.29 55.08
C SER A 247 7.91 56.04 56.39
N ASN A 248 7.51 55.45 57.52
CA ASN A 248 7.71 56.04 58.85
C ASN A 248 9.20 56.09 59.26
N LEU A 249 9.98 55.05 58.93
CA LEU A 249 11.43 55.06 59.13
C LEU A 249 12.13 56.08 58.24
N GLU A 250 11.65 56.28 57.01
CA GLU A 250 12.15 57.31 56.11
C GLU A 250 11.91 58.72 56.68
N LYS A 251 10.72 58.98 57.22
CA LYS A 251 10.40 60.23 57.94
C LYS A 251 11.25 60.40 59.20
N ALA A 252 11.42 59.35 60.00
CA ALA A 252 12.25 59.41 61.21
C ALA A 252 13.74 59.66 60.93
N ILE A 253 14.26 59.23 59.78
CA ILE A 253 15.62 59.55 59.32
C ILE A 253 15.71 61.01 58.85
N LEU A 254 14.65 61.54 58.23
CA LEU A 254 14.54 62.94 57.80
C LEU A 254 14.42 63.91 59.00
N ASP A 255 13.50 63.66 59.93
CA ASP A 255 13.25 64.50 61.11
C ASP A 255 14.47 64.55 62.05
N LYS A 256 15.24 63.45 62.14
CA LYS A 256 16.47 63.38 62.95
C LYS A 256 17.67 64.08 62.29
N ASN A 257 17.62 64.31 60.97
CA ASN A 257 18.56 65.16 60.25
C ASN A 257 18.19 66.65 60.33
N GLU A 258 16.91 66.99 60.49
CA GLU A 258 16.44 68.37 60.69
C GLU A 258 16.88 68.96 62.06
N ALA A 259 17.06 68.13 63.09
CA ALA A 259 17.49 68.58 64.42
C ALA A 259 18.93 69.16 64.51
N ASN A 260 19.75 68.98 63.47
CA ASN A 260 21.11 69.52 63.36
C ASN A 260 21.24 70.57 62.24
N GLU A 261 20.17 71.30 61.95
CA GLU A 261 20.13 72.22 60.79
C GLU A 261 21.03 73.45 60.92
N LEU A 262 21.32 73.95 62.12
CA LEU A 262 22.08 75.19 62.27
C LEU A 262 23.61 74.99 62.23
N GLU A 263 24.13 73.80 62.57
CA GLU A 263 25.57 73.52 62.51
C GLU A 263 26.03 72.93 61.16
N ASN A 264 25.09 72.43 60.34
CA ASN A 264 25.33 71.79 59.05
C ASN A 264 25.25 72.74 57.84
N ALA A 265 24.90 74.02 57.99
CA ALA A 265 24.75 74.91 56.83
C ALA A 265 26.08 75.15 56.07
N GLU A 266 27.19 75.29 56.79
CA GLU A 266 28.53 75.43 56.20
C GLU A 266 29.09 74.09 55.71
N VAL A 267 28.85 73.01 56.46
CA VAL A 267 29.20 71.64 56.05
C VAL A 267 28.45 71.25 54.78
N ARG A 268 27.17 71.60 54.64
CA ARG A 268 26.37 71.34 53.43
C ARG A 268 26.87 72.13 52.23
N LYS A 269 27.34 73.37 52.37
CA LYS A 269 27.96 74.11 51.25
C LYS A 269 29.26 73.46 50.79
N ILE A 270 30.13 73.08 51.73
CA ILE A 270 31.39 72.38 51.43
C ILE A 270 31.10 70.99 50.82
N GLN A 271 30.14 70.25 51.36
CA GLN A 271 29.70 68.95 50.84
C GLN A 271 29.00 69.06 49.47
N GLN A 272 28.20 70.10 49.23
CA GLN A 272 27.60 70.37 47.92
C GLN A 272 28.68 70.69 46.88
N ARG A 273 29.71 71.46 47.26
CA ARG A 273 30.86 71.75 46.40
C ARG A 273 31.72 70.50 46.14
N ILE A 274 31.99 69.70 47.16
CA ILE A 274 32.64 68.39 47.00
C ILE A 274 31.80 67.50 46.09
N HIS A 275 30.48 67.47 46.26
CA HIS A 275 29.59 66.65 45.46
C HIS A 275 29.54 67.11 44.01
N SER A 276 29.47 68.42 43.75
CA SER A 276 29.51 68.97 42.39
C SER A 276 30.85 68.62 41.71
N LEU A 277 31.97 68.82 42.41
CA LEU A 277 33.30 68.46 41.90
C LEU A 277 33.45 66.95 41.68
N LYS A 278 32.84 66.11 42.53
CA LYS A 278 32.79 64.66 42.35
C LYS A 278 31.94 64.24 41.16
N LEU A 279 30.80 64.89 40.95
CA LEU A 279 29.97 64.66 39.76
C LEU A 279 30.71 65.10 38.49
N ASP A 280 31.41 66.22 38.52
CA ASP A 280 32.24 66.69 37.41
C ASP A 280 33.39 65.71 37.13
N ASN A 281 34.10 65.25 38.16
CA ASN A 281 35.13 64.22 38.00
C ASN A 281 34.57 62.88 37.54
N GLN A 282 33.38 62.48 38.00
CA GLN A 282 32.71 61.26 37.55
C GLN A 282 32.26 61.38 36.08
N ALA A 283 31.85 62.56 35.63
CA ALA A 283 31.54 62.83 34.23
C ALA A 283 32.80 62.83 33.35
N ILE A 284 33.90 63.42 33.84
CA ILE A 284 35.22 63.38 33.18
C ILE A 284 35.73 61.92 33.09
N GLU A 285 35.65 61.17 34.18
CA GLU A 285 36.06 59.76 34.24
C GLU A 285 35.18 58.89 33.34
N ALA A 286 33.85 59.11 33.33
CA ALA A 286 32.94 58.43 32.43
C ALA A 286 33.25 58.73 30.96
N ARG A 287 33.56 60.00 30.62
CA ARG A 287 33.96 60.41 29.28
C ARG A 287 35.27 59.75 28.86
N ILE A 288 36.31 59.81 29.70
CA ILE A 288 37.62 59.20 29.42
C ILE A 288 37.50 57.68 29.30
N ARG A 289 36.70 57.03 30.16
CA ARG A 289 36.41 55.60 30.05
C ARG A 289 35.65 55.27 28.78
N GLN A 290 34.69 56.10 28.37
CA GLN A 290 33.95 55.91 27.13
C GLN A 290 34.85 56.08 25.90
N GLU A 291 35.74 57.07 25.89
CA GLU A 291 36.74 57.28 24.83
C GLU A 291 37.75 56.13 24.78
N HIS A 292 38.29 55.70 25.92
CA HIS A 292 39.18 54.54 26.03
C HIS A 292 38.49 53.24 25.59
N GLN A 293 37.24 53.02 26.01
CA GLN A 293 36.45 51.86 25.59
C GLN A 293 36.16 51.89 24.09
N LYS A 294 35.88 53.08 23.53
CA LYS A 294 35.69 53.26 22.09
C LYS A 294 36.97 52.93 21.31
N GLU A 295 38.14 53.36 21.78
CA GLU A 295 39.43 53.00 21.17
C GLU A 295 39.78 51.50 21.31
N ILE A 296 39.37 50.84 22.40
CA ILE A 296 39.49 49.38 22.56
C ILE A 296 38.54 48.64 21.61
N ILE A 297 37.31 49.13 21.43
CA ILE A 297 36.33 48.52 20.53
C ILE A 297 36.77 48.72 19.07
N ASP A 298 37.19 49.92 18.70
CA ASP A 298 37.66 50.24 17.35
C ASP A 298 38.91 49.40 16.99
N SER A 299 39.81 49.15 17.95
CA SER A 299 40.97 48.27 17.77
C SER A 299 40.67 46.77 17.76
N LYS A 300 39.50 46.32 18.26
CA LYS A 300 39.09 44.91 18.30
C LYS A 300 38.01 44.53 17.28
N SER A 301 37.41 45.50 16.60
CA SER A 301 36.36 45.31 15.59
C SER A 301 36.76 44.28 14.51
N ALA A 302 37.97 44.41 13.94
CA ALA A 302 38.50 43.48 12.95
C ALA A 302 38.69 42.05 13.50
N SER A 303 39.00 41.91 14.80
CA SER A 303 39.13 40.59 15.46
C SER A 303 37.76 39.94 15.70
N VAL A 304 36.75 40.73 16.03
CA VAL A 304 35.36 40.25 16.20
C VAL A 304 34.80 39.75 14.88
N ASP A 305 34.98 40.49 13.78
CA ASP A 305 34.52 40.10 12.45
C ASP A 305 35.23 38.84 11.93
N ALA A 306 36.55 38.74 12.15
CA ALA A 306 37.33 37.54 11.81
C ALA A 306 36.90 36.33 12.66
N SER A 307 36.60 36.51 13.94
CA SER A 307 36.08 35.44 14.81
C SER A 307 34.71 34.95 14.33
N ALA A 308 33.80 35.88 13.97
CA ALA A 308 32.48 35.52 13.43
C ALA A 308 32.58 34.74 12.11
N LYS A 309 33.56 35.06 11.25
CA LYS A 309 33.86 34.31 10.03
C LYS A 309 34.30 32.88 10.35
N VAL A 310 35.18 32.70 11.34
CA VAL A 310 35.61 31.38 11.83
C VAL A 310 34.41 30.58 12.35
N ASP A 311 33.59 31.14 13.24
CA ASP A 311 32.41 30.46 13.81
C ASP A 311 31.40 30.03 12.73
N LYS A 312 31.21 30.87 11.69
CA LYS A 312 30.36 30.56 10.54
C LYS A 312 30.92 29.39 9.70
N LEU A 313 32.23 29.36 9.48
CA LEU A 313 32.88 28.25 8.76
C LEU A 313 32.86 26.96 9.58
N GLU A 314 33.09 27.02 10.89
CA GLU A 314 33.01 25.86 11.79
C GLU A 314 31.60 25.26 11.84
N SER A 315 30.58 26.11 11.96
CA SER A 315 29.18 25.66 11.93
C SER A 315 28.80 25.05 10.57
N SER A 316 29.22 25.67 9.47
CA SER A 316 29.00 25.13 8.11
C SER A 316 29.69 23.78 7.91
N LEU A 317 30.95 23.65 8.35
CA LEU A 317 31.71 22.41 8.29
C LEU A 317 31.07 21.31 9.14
N ARG A 318 30.55 21.65 10.33
CA ARG A 318 29.82 20.71 11.20
C ARG A 318 28.56 20.17 10.53
N VAL A 319 27.78 21.04 9.87
CA VAL A 319 26.57 20.65 9.14
C VAL A 319 26.91 19.68 8.01
N GLN A 320 27.91 20.01 7.18
CA GLN A 320 28.32 19.17 6.05
C GLN A 320 28.86 17.80 6.52
N LYS A 321 29.68 17.77 7.59
CA LYS A 321 30.14 16.51 8.20
C LYS A 321 28.99 15.67 8.75
N SER A 322 27.98 16.31 9.35
CA SER A 322 26.78 15.62 9.82
C SER A 322 25.97 15.03 8.66
N GLN A 323 25.81 15.77 7.56
CA GLN A 323 25.12 15.29 6.36
C GLN A 323 25.84 14.10 5.74
N LEU A 324 27.17 14.14 5.64
CA LEU A 324 27.98 13.01 5.17
C LEU A 324 27.80 11.77 6.07
N GLY A 325 27.81 11.96 7.39
CA GLY A 325 27.56 10.89 8.36
C GLY A 325 26.17 10.26 8.22
N GLN A 326 25.13 11.09 8.02
CA GLN A 326 23.76 10.63 7.80
C GLN A 326 23.61 9.86 6.48
N LEU A 327 24.19 10.39 5.40
CA LEU A 327 24.20 9.72 4.09
C LEU A 327 24.83 8.33 4.20
N ASN A 328 26.04 8.24 4.77
CA ASN A 328 26.74 6.96 4.92
C ASN A 328 25.94 5.95 5.76
N LYS A 329 25.32 6.39 6.86
CA LYS A 329 24.47 5.52 7.68
C LYS A 329 23.24 5.04 6.92
N SER A 330 22.50 5.96 6.29
CA SER A 330 21.29 5.62 5.52
C SER A 330 21.57 4.67 4.36
N HIS A 331 22.71 4.83 3.70
CA HIS A 331 23.15 3.96 2.62
C HIS A 331 23.53 2.58 3.16
N ALA A 332 24.31 2.50 4.24
CA ALA A 332 24.65 1.23 4.88
C ALA A 332 23.40 0.44 5.30
N ASP A 333 22.43 1.11 5.95
CA ASP A 333 21.16 0.50 6.34
C ASP A 333 20.35 0.02 5.13
N HIS A 334 20.39 0.74 4.01
CA HIS A 334 19.70 0.35 2.77
C HIS A 334 20.32 -0.90 2.13
N ILE A 335 21.66 -0.92 2.00
CA ILE A 335 22.40 -2.06 1.46
C ILE A 335 22.22 -3.29 2.35
N GLU A 336 22.22 -3.13 3.68
CA GLU A 336 21.98 -4.24 4.60
C GLU A 336 20.60 -4.88 4.37
N ARG A 337 19.55 -4.06 4.14
CA ARG A 337 18.21 -4.58 3.82
C ARG A 337 18.19 -5.39 2.52
N ILE A 338 18.81 -4.87 1.46
CA ILE A 338 18.84 -5.59 0.16
C ILE A 338 19.65 -6.88 0.29
N ASN A 339 20.75 -6.88 1.04
CA ASN A 339 21.55 -8.09 1.30
C ASN A 339 20.77 -9.16 2.07
N ARG A 340 19.88 -8.77 3.00
CA ARG A 340 18.98 -9.73 3.66
C ARG A 340 17.99 -10.35 2.68
N ASP A 341 17.45 -9.57 1.75
CA ASP A 341 16.56 -10.08 0.69
C ASP A 341 17.30 -11.04 -0.25
N ILE A 342 18.55 -10.72 -0.62
CA ILE A 342 19.40 -11.60 -1.42
C ILE A 342 19.62 -12.93 -0.69
N ALA A 343 19.96 -12.90 0.61
CA ALA A 343 20.17 -14.11 1.40
C ALA A 343 18.90 -14.99 1.50
N ASP A 344 17.71 -14.38 1.62
CA ASP A 344 16.43 -15.11 1.58
C ASP A 344 16.21 -15.79 0.21
N ILE A 345 16.43 -15.04 -0.87
CA ILE A 345 16.27 -15.56 -2.23
C ILE A 345 17.24 -16.72 -2.48
N GLU A 346 18.50 -16.60 -2.07
CA GLU A 346 19.52 -17.66 -2.18
C GLU A 346 19.10 -18.90 -1.37
N SER A 347 18.62 -18.73 -0.13
CA SER A 347 18.14 -19.83 0.70
C SER A 347 16.94 -20.57 0.06
N ARG A 348 16.02 -19.83 -0.56
CA ARG A 348 14.88 -20.39 -1.29
C ARG A 348 15.34 -21.12 -2.55
N MET A 349 16.32 -20.59 -3.27
CA MET A 349 16.93 -21.27 -4.43
C MET A 349 17.59 -22.58 -4.02
N ASP A 350 18.32 -22.62 -2.91
CA ASP A 350 18.91 -23.85 -2.37
C ASP A 350 17.84 -24.86 -1.97
N SER A 351 16.77 -24.41 -1.33
CA SER A 351 15.61 -25.25 -1.01
C SER A 351 14.97 -25.87 -2.25
N LEU A 352 14.86 -25.11 -3.35
CA LEU A 352 14.38 -25.63 -4.63
C LEU A 352 15.35 -26.64 -5.26
N ARG A 353 16.68 -26.45 -5.14
CA ARG A 353 17.68 -27.42 -5.62
C ARG A 353 17.59 -28.75 -4.87
N VAL A 354 17.41 -28.69 -3.54
CA VAL A 354 17.17 -29.87 -2.71
C VAL A 354 15.89 -30.56 -3.13
N LEU A 355 14.78 -29.82 -3.28
CA LEU A 355 13.50 -30.35 -3.71
C LEU A 355 13.55 -30.96 -5.12
N PHE A 356 14.29 -30.34 -6.04
CA PHE A 356 14.53 -30.85 -7.38
C PHE A 356 15.26 -32.19 -7.31
N THR A 357 16.36 -32.26 -6.55
CA THR A 357 17.16 -33.49 -6.40
C THR A 357 16.33 -34.61 -5.80
N ALA A 358 15.57 -34.32 -4.74
CA ALA A 358 14.68 -35.27 -4.09
C ALA A 358 13.58 -35.77 -5.05
N THR A 359 12.95 -34.86 -5.79
CA THR A 359 11.90 -35.20 -6.77
C THR A 359 12.44 -36.00 -7.93
N ASN A 360 13.63 -35.65 -8.43
CA ASN A 360 14.31 -36.36 -9.50
C ASN A 360 14.75 -37.78 -9.08
N ALA A 361 15.09 -37.96 -7.80
CA ALA A 361 15.42 -39.26 -7.24
C ALA A 361 14.20 -40.15 -6.93
N LYS A 362 12.96 -39.63 -7.00
CA LYS A 362 11.76 -40.44 -6.83
C LYS A 362 11.72 -41.53 -7.92
N GLU A 363 11.57 -42.78 -7.50
CA GLU A 363 11.34 -43.94 -8.35
C GLU A 363 9.90 -44.45 -8.15
N VAL A 364 9.35 -45.05 -9.20
CA VAL A 364 8.02 -45.64 -9.15
C VAL A 364 8.05 -46.87 -8.23
N GLN A 365 7.25 -46.85 -7.17
CA GLN A 365 7.08 -47.99 -6.28
C GLN A 365 5.84 -48.74 -6.72
N ILE A 366 6.04 -49.93 -7.30
CA ILE A 366 4.96 -50.80 -7.75
C ILE A 366 4.67 -51.78 -6.63
N ASN A 367 3.53 -51.62 -5.95
CA ASN A 367 3.10 -52.56 -4.92
C ASN A 367 2.44 -53.79 -5.56
N ASN A 368 2.91 -54.98 -5.21
CA ASN A 368 2.36 -56.22 -5.77
C ASN A 368 0.91 -56.48 -5.33
N ASP A 369 0.48 -55.89 -4.21
CA ASP A 369 -0.89 -56.01 -3.69
C ASP A 369 -1.93 -55.23 -4.53
N ASP A 370 -1.50 -54.27 -5.35
CA ASP A 370 -2.36 -53.52 -6.28
C ASP A 370 -2.84 -54.37 -7.47
N PHE A 371 -2.21 -55.54 -7.67
CA PHE A 371 -2.53 -56.48 -8.74
C PHE A 371 -3.44 -57.62 -8.31
N VAL A 372 -4.12 -57.45 -7.17
CA VAL A 372 -5.06 -58.43 -6.63
C VAL A 372 -6.45 -57.80 -6.57
N CYS A 373 -7.46 -58.54 -7.04
CA CYS A 373 -8.84 -58.09 -7.01
C CYS A 373 -9.33 -57.99 -5.55
N HIS A 374 -9.67 -56.78 -5.10
CA HIS A 374 -10.13 -56.53 -3.73
C HIS A 374 -11.46 -57.24 -3.38
N GLY A 375 -12.24 -57.67 -4.38
CA GLY A 375 -13.49 -58.40 -4.17
C GLY A 375 -13.34 -59.92 -4.04
N CYS A 376 -12.38 -60.54 -4.72
CA CYS A 376 -12.24 -62.00 -4.76
C CYS A 376 -10.85 -62.53 -4.40
N GLY A 377 -9.88 -61.66 -4.13
CA GLY A 377 -8.52 -62.01 -3.72
C GLY A 377 -7.67 -62.69 -4.80
N ARG A 378 -8.14 -62.76 -6.05
CA ARG A 378 -7.38 -63.35 -7.16
C ARG A 378 -6.44 -62.33 -7.82
N PRO A 379 -5.22 -62.72 -8.22
CA PRO A 379 -4.36 -61.90 -9.07
C PRO A 379 -5.07 -61.59 -10.40
N TYR A 380 -4.86 -60.40 -10.96
CA TYR A 380 -5.28 -60.11 -12.34
C TYR A 380 -4.47 -60.96 -13.34
N GLU A 381 -4.94 -61.12 -14.57
CA GLU A 381 -4.21 -61.85 -15.61
C GLU A 381 -2.92 -61.10 -16.01
N ASP A 382 -1.88 -61.83 -16.46
CA ASP A 382 -0.54 -61.27 -16.68
C ASP A 382 -0.52 -60.06 -17.63
N HIS A 383 -1.31 -60.09 -18.70
CA HIS A 383 -1.46 -58.96 -19.64
C HIS A 383 -2.10 -57.71 -18.97
N ASP A 384 -3.08 -57.91 -18.08
CA ASP A 384 -3.73 -56.82 -17.35
C ASP A 384 -2.81 -56.24 -16.26
N ILE A 385 -1.94 -57.06 -15.68
CA ILE A 385 -0.90 -56.63 -14.74
C ILE A 385 0.13 -55.76 -15.47
N GLU A 386 0.62 -56.18 -16.64
CA GLU A 386 1.59 -55.42 -17.43
C GLU A 386 1.03 -54.07 -17.90
N ALA A 387 -0.20 -54.04 -18.41
CA ALA A 387 -0.87 -52.80 -18.82
C ALA A 387 -1.07 -51.83 -17.65
N ARG A 388 -1.44 -52.34 -16.46
CA ARG A 388 -1.59 -51.52 -15.25
C ARG A 388 -0.25 -51.00 -14.73
N LYS A 389 0.81 -51.81 -14.76
CA LYS A 389 2.18 -51.39 -14.42
C LYS A 389 2.64 -50.28 -15.37
N ALA A 390 2.44 -50.46 -16.69
CA ALA A 390 2.80 -49.45 -17.68
C ALA A 390 2.08 -48.11 -17.43
N LYS A 391 0.78 -48.14 -17.13
CA LYS A 391 -0.01 -46.94 -16.81
C LYS A 391 0.42 -46.25 -15.51
N GLN A 392 0.76 -47.01 -14.46
CA GLN A 392 1.29 -46.43 -13.22
C GLN A 392 2.66 -45.76 -13.45
N ILE A 393 3.53 -46.39 -14.24
CA ILE A 393 4.84 -45.83 -14.62
C ILE A 393 4.66 -44.54 -15.44
N GLU A 394 3.75 -44.54 -16.42
CA GLU A 394 3.46 -43.37 -17.24
C GLU A 394 2.92 -42.20 -16.41
N LEU A 395 1.91 -42.44 -15.56
CA LEU A 395 1.34 -41.41 -14.69
C LEU A 395 2.36 -40.85 -13.70
N PHE A 396 3.19 -41.73 -13.12
CA PHE A 396 4.27 -41.32 -12.22
C PHE A 396 5.28 -40.43 -12.96
N ASN A 397 5.73 -40.83 -14.16
CA ASN A 397 6.66 -40.07 -14.97
C ASN A 397 6.09 -38.70 -15.36
N GLN A 398 4.82 -38.65 -15.77
CA GLN A 398 4.14 -37.41 -16.13
C GLN A 398 4.05 -36.44 -14.94
N ASN A 399 3.62 -36.94 -13.77
CA ASN A 399 3.55 -36.14 -12.55
C ASN A 399 4.93 -35.64 -12.11
N LYS A 400 5.95 -36.50 -12.19
CA LYS A 400 7.35 -36.15 -11.89
C LYS A 400 7.85 -35.05 -12.82
N ILE A 401 7.60 -35.15 -14.13
CA ILE A 401 7.98 -34.11 -15.10
C ILE A 401 7.29 -32.78 -14.77
N ASN A 402 5.99 -32.80 -14.48
CA ASN A 402 5.24 -31.60 -14.12
C ASN A 402 5.77 -30.94 -12.83
N GLU A 403 6.09 -31.74 -11.81
CA GLU A 403 6.67 -31.26 -10.55
C GLU A 403 8.06 -30.64 -10.79
N LEU A 404 8.92 -31.30 -11.57
CA LEU A 404 10.25 -30.78 -11.94
C LEU A 404 10.17 -29.47 -12.76
N ASN A 405 9.23 -29.38 -13.70
CA ASN A 405 8.99 -28.15 -14.48
C ASN A 405 8.57 -26.99 -13.58
N SER A 406 7.62 -27.24 -12.65
CA SER A 406 7.20 -26.23 -11.68
C SER A 406 8.34 -25.76 -10.76
N ILE A 407 9.24 -26.66 -10.36
CA ILE A 407 10.42 -26.29 -9.56
C ILE A 407 11.37 -25.41 -10.39
N ASN A 408 11.61 -25.78 -11.65
CA ASN A 408 12.46 -25.02 -12.57
C ASN A 408 11.92 -23.61 -12.83
N GLU A 409 10.62 -23.47 -13.09
CA GLU A 409 9.97 -22.16 -13.29
C GLU A 409 10.14 -21.26 -12.07
N ARG A 410 9.91 -21.79 -10.87
CA ARG A 410 10.15 -21.07 -9.60
C ARG A 410 11.62 -20.66 -9.45
N GLY A 411 12.56 -21.54 -9.81
CA GLY A 411 13.99 -21.25 -9.78
C GLY A 411 14.40 -20.14 -10.76
N ILE A 412 13.82 -20.11 -11.97
CA ILE A 412 14.06 -19.06 -12.97
C ILE A 412 13.53 -17.71 -12.46
N SER A 413 12.34 -17.69 -11.85
CA SER A 413 11.78 -16.47 -11.24
C SER A 413 12.70 -15.92 -10.15
N LEU A 414 13.14 -16.77 -9.20
CA LEU A 414 14.05 -16.34 -8.13
C LEU A 414 15.39 -15.85 -8.66
N LYS A 415 15.92 -16.47 -9.72
CA LYS A 415 17.14 -16.00 -10.38
C LYS A 415 16.97 -14.60 -10.99
N SER A 416 15.80 -14.32 -11.58
CA SER A 416 15.48 -12.99 -12.09
C SER A 416 15.38 -11.96 -10.96
N ASP A 417 14.76 -12.32 -9.85
CA ASP A 417 14.62 -11.43 -8.69
C ASP A 417 15.98 -11.16 -8.03
N LEU A 418 16.85 -12.18 -7.92
CA LEU A 418 18.23 -12.04 -7.44
C LEU A 418 19.02 -11.04 -8.31
N ALA A 419 18.92 -11.16 -9.63
CA ALA A 419 19.59 -10.24 -10.56
C ALA A 419 19.08 -8.79 -10.39
N LYS A 420 17.78 -8.60 -10.14
CA LYS A 420 17.22 -7.26 -9.85
C LYS A 420 17.77 -6.69 -8.55
N ARG A 421 17.82 -7.47 -7.47
CA ARG A 421 18.36 -7.03 -6.17
C ARG A 421 19.85 -6.69 -6.26
N GLN A 422 20.62 -7.45 -7.03
CA GLN A 422 22.02 -7.13 -7.30
C GLN A 422 22.18 -5.83 -8.10
N GLN A 423 21.30 -5.58 -9.07
CA GLN A 423 21.30 -4.31 -9.80
C GLN A 423 20.93 -3.13 -8.88
N GLU A 424 19.93 -3.29 -8.01
CA GLU A 424 19.54 -2.27 -7.03
C GLU A 424 20.69 -1.88 -6.09
N ILE A 425 21.54 -2.83 -5.67
CA ILE A 425 22.78 -2.53 -4.93
C ILE A 425 23.72 -1.66 -5.76
N SER A 426 24.00 -2.06 -7.01
CA SER A 426 24.91 -1.31 -7.88
C SER A 426 24.43 0.13 -8.12
N ASP A 427 23.12 0.31 -8.31
CA ASP A 427 22.51 1.61 -8.51
C ASP A 427 22.58 2.47 -7.24
N ALA A 428 22.26 1.89 -6.08
CA ALA A 428 22.33 2.56 -4.79
C ALA A 428 23.77 3.01 -4.44
N GLU A 429 24.76 2.14 -4.68
CA GLU A 429 26.18 2.45 -4.48
C GLU A 429 26.65 3.60 -5.37
N SER A 430 26.25 3.59 -6.64
CA SER A 430 26.56 4.66 -7.60
C SER A 430 26.00 6.01 -7.16
N GLN A 431 24.71 6.03 -6.79
CA GLN A 431 24.04 7.25 -6.30
C GLN A 431 24.70 7.79 -5.02
N ALA A 432 24.96 6.92 -4.05
CA ALA A 432 25.60 7.32 -2.80
C ALA A 432 27.03 7.82 -3.00
N ASN A 433 27.81 7.18 -3.88
CA ASN A 433 29.16 7.63 -4.21
C ASN A 433 29.15 9.04 -4.79
N SER A 434 28.24 9.34 -5.74
CA SER A 434 28.17 10.67 -6.36
C SER A 434 27.90 11.80 -5.34
N LEU A 435 26.97 11.57 -4.41
CA LEU A 435 26.65 12.50 -3.33
C LEU A 435 27.80 12.60 -2.32
N ARG A 436 28.43 11.48 -1.98
CA ARG A 436 29.56 11.42 -1.06
C ARG A 436 30.73 12.25 -1.56
N THR A 437 31.12 12.07 -2.83
CA THR A 437 32.21 12.84 -3.44
C THR A 437 31.92 14.35 -3.43
N THR A 438 30.67 14.75 -3.67
CA THR A 438 30.27 16.17 -3.62
C THR A 438 30.39 16.75 -2.21
N LEU A 439 29.92 16.01 -1.20
CA LEU A 439 30.01 16.41 0.21
C LEU A 439 31.46 16.44 0.70
N GLU A 440 32.28 15.44 0.32
CA GLU A 440 33.70 15.38 0.66
C GLU A 440 34.48 16.56 0.08
N ALA A 441 34.25 16.91 -1.19
CA ALA A 441 34.85 18.10 -1.81
C ALA A 441 34.43 19.41 -1.12
N THR A 442 33.15 19.50 -0.70
CA THR A 442 32.63 20.66 0.05
C THR A 442 33.25 20.74 1.45
N ILE A 443 33.46 19.61 2.12
CA ILE A 443 34.13 19.53 3.42
C ILE A 443 35.60 19.92 3.29
N GLU A 444 36.29 19.48 2.24
CA GLU A 444 37.68 19.80 1.97
C GLU A 444 37.86 21.31 1.75
N THR A 445 37.05 21.91 0.89
CA THR A 445 37.06 23.36 0.64
C THR A 445 36.78 24.17 1.91
N LEU A 446 35.70 23.84 2.65
CA LEU A 446 35.39 24.50 3.92
C LEU A 446 36.49 24.33 4.98
N SER A 447 37.18 23.18 4.99
CA SER A 447 38.29 22.95 5.91
C SER A 447 39.51 23.81 5.57
N SER A 448 39.79 24.00 4.28
CA SER A 448 40.85 24.90 3.82
C SER A 448 40.52 26.35 4.15
N ASP A 449 39.29 26.80 3.86
CA ASP A 449 38.83 28.16 4.17
C ASP A 449 38.88 28.45 5.66
N LEU A 450 38.51 27.46 6.49
CA LEU A 450 38.59 27.54 7.94
C LEU A 450 40.05 27.69 8.42
N SER A 451 40.98 26.93 7.82
CA SER A 451 42.41 27.05 8.13
C SER A 451 42.91 28.47 7.84
N SER A 452 42.62 28.99 6.64
CA SER A 452 43.02 30.35 6.25
C SER A 452 42.38 31.42 7.13
N ALA A 453 41.09 31.28 7.48
CA ALA A 453 40.41 32.21 8.38
C ALA A 453 40.98 32.20 9.81
N LYS A 454 41.43 31.03 10.29
CA LYS A 454 42.12 30.91 11.59
C LYS A 454 43.49 31.57 11.56
N GLU A 455 44.25 31.40 10.47
CA GLU A 455 45.53 32.09 10.27
C GLU A 455 45.36 33.61 10.20
N GLU A 456 44.34 34.11 9.49
CA GLU A 456 43.96 35.53 9.45
C GLU A 456 43.64 36.07 10.85
N LEU A 457 42.84 35.33 11.63
CA LEU A 457 42.47 35.71 13.00
C LEU A 457 43.69 35.77 13.93
N GLU A 458 44.60 34.80 13.85
CA GLU A 458 45.83 34.79 14.64
C GLU A 458 46.79 35.92 14.22
N ALA A 459 46.88 36.25 12.93
CA ALA A 459 47.64 37.41 12.46
C ALA A 459 47.07 38.74 12.98
N ILE A 460 45.74 38.90 13.03
CA ILE A 460 45.07 40.09 13.59
C ILE A 460 45.32 40.20 15.09
N LYS A 461 45.25 39.08 15.84
CA LYS A 461 45.57 39.04 17.27
C LYS A 461 47.02 39.41 17.55
N ASN A 462 47.96 38.94 16.72
CA ASN A 462 49.40 39.19 16.90
C ASN A 462 49.82 40.62 16.50
N ASN A 463 49.14 41.26 15.55
CA ASN A 463 49.41 42.65 15.15
C ASN A 463 48.74 43.70 16.06
N GLY A 464 47.93 43.27 17.03
CA GLY A 464 47.05 44.11 17.84
C GLY A 464 47.58 44.52 19.21
N SER A 465 48.90 44.63 19.45
CA SER A 465 49.39 45.28 20.67
C SER A 465 49.42 46.81 20.50
N VAL A 466 48.24 47.43 20.32
CA VAL A 466 48.14 48.87 20.52
C VAL A 466 48.21 49.09 22.03
N HIS A 467 49.32 49.67 22.50
CA HIS A 467 49.44 50.10 23.89
C HIS A 467 48.52 51.30 24.10
N VAL A 468 47.25 51.03 24.41
CA VAL A 468 46.29 52.06 24.79
C VAL A 468 46.69 52.54 26.19
N VAL A 469 47.11 53.81 26.30
CA VAL A 469 47.44 54.47 27.57
C VAL A 469 46.29 54.24 28.55
N SER A 470 46.63 53.75 29.75
CA SER A 470 45.64 53.35 30.76
C SER A 470 44.72 54.50 31.15
N VAL A 471 43.51 54.18 31.60
CA VAL A 471 42.56 55.20 32.09
C VAL A 471 43.20 56.03 33.21
N GLU A 472 44.01 55.39 34.05
CA GLU A 472 44.75 55.99 35.15
C GLU A 472 45.80 57.01 34.67
N GLU A 473 46.54 56.72 33.60
CA GLU A 473 47.50 57.67 33.01
C GLU A 473 46.79 58.85 32.33
N ARG A 474 45.63 58.63 31.68
CA ARG A 474 44.84 59.71 31.06
C ARG A 474 44.23 60.66 32.10
N LEU A 475 43.80 60.12 33.23
CA LEU A 475 43.31 60.90 34.38
C LEU A 475 44.45 61.69 35.06
N LEU A 476 45.69 61.24 34.94
CA LEU A 476 46.87 61.96 35.45
C LEU A 476 47.17 63.24 34.65
N ASP A 477 46.93 63.21 33.34
CA ASP A 477 47.20 64.31 32.41
C ASP A 477 46.01 65.29 32.28
N GLU A 478 44.82 64.90 32.76
CA GLU A 478 43.62 65.75 32.76
C GLU A 478 43.70 66.79 33.90
N HIS A 479 44.20 67.98 33.54
CA HIS A 479 44.44 69.08 34.48
C HIS A 479 43.22 69.46 35.31
N GLN A 480 42.00 69.37 34.74
CA GLN A 480 40.78 69.68 35.46
C GLN A 480 40.39 68.60 36.49
N TYR A 481 40.65 67.32 36.18
CA TYR A 481 40.44 66.20 37.12
C TYR A 481 41.40 66.30 38.31
N GLN A 482 42.67 66.62 38.06
CA GLN A 482 43.68 66.81 39.10
C GLN A 482 43.38 68.05 39.97
N ALA A 483 42.95 69.15 39.36
CA ALA A 483 42.54 70.35 40.09
C ALA A 483 41.33 70.09 41.00
N ASN A 484 40.31 69.42 40.48
CA ASN A 484 39.13 69.02 41.23
C ASN A 484 39.48 68.01 42.34
N ALA A 485 40.36 67.03 42.09
CA ALA A 485 40.78 66.05 43.08
C ALA A 485 41.55 66.72 44.23
N LYS A 486 42.40 67.71 43.92
CA LYS A 486 43.09 68.52 44.91
C LYS A 486 42.12 69.39 45.72
N GLU A 487 41.17 70.07 45.06
CA GLU A 487 40.13 70.87 45.73
C GLU A 487 39.21 69.99 46.60
N ILE A 488 38.83 68.80 46.13
CA ILE A 488 38.10 67.79 46.93
C ILE A 488 38.94 67.37 48.14
N SER A 489 40.24 67.10 47.97
CA SER A 489 41.12 66.70 49.08
C SER A 489 41.26 67.82 50.12
N ASP A 490 41.43 69.08 49.70
CA ASP A 490 41.51 70.24 50.58
C ASP A 490 40.19 70.49 51.33
N LEU A 491 39.05 70.38 50.63
CA LEU A 491 37.71 70.51 51.22
C LEU A 491 37.33 69.31 52.12
N THR A 492 37.84 68.10 51.84
CA THR A 492 37.59 66.89 52.65
C THR A 492 38.44 66.88 53.91
N THR A 493 39.71 67.30 53.84
CA THR A 493 40.58 67.52 55.01
C THR A 493 39.99 68.57 55.96
N SER A 494 39.26 69.54 55.41
CA SER A 494 38.52 70.56 56.16
C SER A 494 37.27 70.00 56.86
N LEU A 495 36.74 68.85 56.44
CA LEU A 495 35.58 68.15 57.04
C LEU A 495 35.98 67.05 58.03
N GLU A 496 37.16 66.43 57.89
CA GLU A 496 37.63 65.29 58.70
C GLU A 496 37.98 65.63 60.16
N ASN A 497 38.17 66.92 60.49
CA ASN A 497 38.46 67.37 61.87
C ASN A 497 37.20 67.61 62.74
N ARG A 498 36.05 66.98 62.43
CA ARG A 498 34.84 67.04 63.26
C ARG A 498 34.43 65.65 63.75
N PRO A 499 34.05 65.48 65.03
CA PRO A 499 33.64 64.19 65.57
C PRO A 499 32.32 63.75 64.93
N GLN A 500 32.30 62.57 64.30
CA GLN A 500 31.10 61.99 63.70
C GLN A 500 30.15 61.42 64.76
N THR A 501 28.87 61.71 64.59
CA THR A 501 27.78 61.05 65.32
C THR A 501 27.30 59.82 64.54
N ASP A 502 27.15 58.71 65.23
CA ASP A 502 26.77 57.39 64.68
C ASP A 502 25.29 57.33 64.26
N TYR A 503 25.02 56.80 63.06
CA TYR A 503 23.68 56.61 62.46
C TYR A 503 23.42 55.18 61.95
N GLY A 504 24.21 54.18 62.38
CA GLY A 504 24.17 52.82 61.83
C GLY A 504 22.80 52.12 61.91
N ASP A 505 22.09 52.27 63.03
CA ASP A 505 20.94 51.41 63.34
C ASP A 505 19.66 51.66 62.51
N LEU A 506 19.38 52.91 62.11
CA LEU A 506 18.16 53.23 61.36
C LEU A 506 18.25 52.86 59.87
N ARG A 507 19.46 52.95 59.28
CA ARG A 507 19.70 52.57 57.88
C ARG A 507 19.66 51.06 57.68
N VAL A 508 20.18 50.30 58.64
CA VAL A 508 20.13 48.83 58.62
C VAL A 508 18.68 48.35 58.66
N LYS A 509 17.85 48.90 59.56
CA LYS A 509 16.42 48.55 59.66
C LYS A 509 15.63 48.85 58.37
N LYS A 510 15.88 49.99 57.72
CA LYS A 510 15.24 50.35 56.43
C LYS A 510 15.63 49.37 55.32
N SER A 511 16.89 48.94 55.27
CA SER A 511 17.36 47.94 54.30
C SER A 511 16.68 46.57 54.51
N THR A 512 16.54 46.14 55.77
CA THR A 512 15.86 44.88 56.11
C THR A 512 14.39 44.88 55.69
N ILE A 513 13.64 45.94 56.01
CA ILE A 513 12.22 46.05 55.62
C ILE A 513 12.09 46.15 54.09
N GLY A 514 12.99 46.84 53.40
CA GLY A 514 13.02 46.88 51.93
C GLY A 514 13.21 45.49 51.31
N ALA A 515 14.13 44.68 51.86
CA ALA A 515 14.34 43.31 51.41
C ALA A 515 13.13 42.40 51.68
N GLU A 516 12.40 42.62 52.78
CA GLU A 516 11.16 41.90 53.10
C GLU A 516 10.01 42.28 52.15
N ILE A 517 9.84 43.55 51.80
CA ILE A 517 8.88 44.01 50.79
C ILE A 517 9.19 43.37 49.43
N ASP A 518 10.45 43.37 48.99
CA ASP A 518 10.87 42.73 47.74
C ASP A 518 10.67 41.21 47.73
N SER A 519 10.74 40.57 48.90
CA SER A 519 10.45 39.14 49.07
C SER A 519 8.94 38.86 48.93
N LEU A 520 8.08 39.68 49.55
CA LEU A 520 6.63 39.55 49.46
C LEU A 520 6.10 39.87 48.05
N ARG A 521 6.66 40.88 47.36
CA ARG A 521 6.34 41.17 45.95
C ARG A 521 6.69 39.99 45.02
N ARG A 522 7.80 39.29 45.28
CA ARG A 522 8.14 38.05 44.55
C ARG A 522 7.14 36.92 44.79
N LYS A 523 6.51 36.85 45.96
CA LYS A 523 5.44 35.87 46.25
C LYS A 523 4.13 36.18 45.51
N LEU A 524 3.83 37.45 45.24
CA LEU A 524 2.62 37.84 44.49
C LEU A 524 2.68 37.44 43.00
N ASN A 525 3.87 37.37 42.40
CA ASN A 525 4.07 36.84 41.04
C ASN A 525 3.64 35.37 40.87
N VAL A 526 3.41 34.63 41.95
CA VAL A 526 2.91 33.24 41.91
C VAL A 526 1.49 33.17 41.33
N SER A 527 0.64 34.17 41.60
CA SER A 527 -0.74 34.20 41.09
C SER A 527 -0.78 34.24 39.56
N GLU A 528 0.06 35.09 38.94
CA GLU A 528 0.13 35.17 37.47
C GLU A 528 0.63 33.86 36.83
N LEU A 529 1.47 33.10 37.52
CA LEU A 529 1.96 31.81 37.04
C LEU A 529 0.85 30.74 37.09
N ILE A 530 0.02 30.76 38.14
CA ILE A 530 -1.14 29.87 38.27
C ILE A 530 -2.15 30.18 37.16
N ASP A 531 -2.50 31.46 36.95
CA ASP A 531 -3.45 31.88 35.91
C ASP A 531 -2.97 31.46 34.50
N LYS A 532 -1.65 31.59 34.23
CA LYS A 532 -1.06 31.13 32.96
C LYS A 532 -1.17 29.62 32.80
N ALA A 533 -0.90 28.84 33.85
CA ALA A 533 -1.02 27.39 33.81
C ALA A 533 -2.48 26.95 33.60
N GLU A 534 -3.44 27.59 34.28
CA GLU A 534 -4.87 27.29 34.13
C GLU A 534 -5.40 27.62 32.72
N ASN A 535 -5.01 28.78 32.17
CA ASN A 535 -5.34 29.13 30.78
C ASN A 535 -4.78 28.08 29.81
N ARG A 536 -3.53 27.64 30.03
CA ARG A 536 -2.90 26.62 29.20
C ARG A 536 -3.62 25.27 29.27
N ILE A 537 -4.07 24.88 30.47
CA ILE A 537 -4.87 23.66 30.67
C ILE A 537 -6.22 23.78 29.95
N SER A 538 -6.88 24.95 30.01
CA SER A 538 -8.14 25.19 29.29
C SER A 538 -7.97 25.05 27.78
N GLU A 539 -6.93 25.67 27.22
CA GLU A 539 -6.61 25.56 25.79
C GLU A 539 -6.40 24.10 25.36
N LEU A 540 -5.67 23.32 26.16
CA LEU A 540 -5.42 21.90 25.87
C LEU A 540 -6.70 21.07 25.92
N LYS A 541 -7.62 21.34 26.85
CA LYS A 541 -8.94 20.69 26.92
C LYS A 541 -9.84 21.03 25.73
N ASP A 542 -9.82 22.30 25.29
CA ASP A 542 -10.57 22.72 24.10
C ASP A 542 -10.00 22.09 22.82
N GLN A 543 -8.68 21.97 22.73
CA GLN A 543 -8.01 21.23 21.65
C GLN A 543 -8.41 19.75 21.65
N GLU A 544 -8.41 19.09 22.81
CA GLU A 544 -8.83 17.69 22.94
C GLU A 544 -10.26 17.48 22.45
N LYS A 545 -11.18 18.36 22.85
CA LYS A 545 -12.57 18.32 22.43
C LYS A 545 -12.73 18.51 20.92
N THR A 546 -11.99 19.47 20.35
CA THR A 546 -12.03 19.76 18.91
C THR A 546 -11.50 18.58 18.10
N LEU A 547 -10.32 18.05 18.45
CA LEU A 547 -9.73 16.88 17.79
C LEU A 547 -10.60 15.63 17.93
N SER A 548 -11.25 15.42 19.07
CA SER A 548 -12.18 14.30 19.27
C SER A 548 -13.41 14.41 18.36
N GLN A 549 -13.94 15.63 18.18
CA GLN A 549 -15.05 15.88 17.26
C GLN A 549 -14.63 15.66 15.80
N GLU A 550 -13.48 16.17 15.39
CA GLU A 550 -12.92 15.94 14.04
C GLU A 550 -12.70 14.44 13.77
N LEU A 551 -12.20 13.70 14.77
CA LEU A 551 -12.03 12.25 14.65
C LEU A 551 -13.37 11.54 14.43
N ALA A 552 -14.40 11.90 15.19
CA ALA A 552 -15.74 11.32 15.04
C ALA A 552 -16.35 11.63 13.66
N ASP A 553 -16.12 12.83 13.13
CA ASP A 553 -16.59 13.23 11.81
C ASP A 553 -15.86 12.45 10.69
N LEU A 554 -14.55 12.21 10.82
CA LEU A 554 -13.80 11.35 9.90
C LEU A 554 -14.24 9.88 9.98
N GLU A 555 -14.52 9.36 11.17
CA GLU A 555 -15.06 7.99 11.35
C GLU A 555 -16.45 7.84 10.73
N LYS A 556 -17.29 8.88 10.81
CA LYS A 556 -18.59 8.92 10.13
C LYS A 556 -18.44 8.94 8.60
N GLN A 557 -17.45 9.64 8.06
CA GLN A 557 -17.14 9.62 6.63
C GLN A 557 -16.66 8.22 6.18
N GLU A 558 -15.75 7.60 6.93
CA GLU A 558 -15.27 6.24 6.67
C GLU A 558 -16.43 5.22 6.65
N PHE A 559 -17.31 5.28 7.65
CA PHE A 559 -18.50 4.44 7.67
C PHE A 559 -19.43 4.68 6.47
N THR A 560 -19.52 5.92 5.99
CA THR A 560 -20.30 6.24 4.79
C THR A 560 -19.67 5.67 3.53
N ILE A 561 -18.33 5.68 3.43
CA ILE A 561 -17.57 5.03 2.34
C ILE A 561 -17.80 3.53 2.35
N GLU A 562 -17.71 2.86 3.50
CA GLU A 562 -17.95 1.41 3.60
C GLU A 562 -19.36 1.04 3.17
N ARG A 563 -20.37 1.84 3.57
CA ARG A 563 -21.75 1.65 3.13
C ARG A 563 -21.94 1.92 1.64
N PHE A 564 -21.20 2.86 1.06
CA PHE A 564 -21.21 3.15 -0.38
C PHE A 564 -20.62 1.97 -1.17
N GLU A 565 -19.45 1.47 -0.76
CA GLU A 565 -18.82 0.28 -1.36
C GLU A 565 -19.76 -0.92 -1.31
N LYS A 566 -20.43 -1.14 -0.18
CA LYS A 566 -21.42 -2.20 -0.03
C LYS A 566 -22.65 -2.00 -0.93
N ALA A 567 -23.19 -0.79 -1.00
CA ALA A 567 -24.32 -0.50 -1.89
C ALA A 567 -23.97 -0.74 -3.36
N LYS A 568 -22.73 -0.42 -3.77
CA LYS A 568 -22.22 -0.71 -5.11
C LYS A 568 -22.14 -2.21 -5.38
N SER A 569 -21.66 -2.99 -4.41
CA SER A 569 -21.62 -4.45 -4.47
C SER A 569 -23.03 -5.06 -4.57
N ASP A 570 -23.95 -4.61 -3.71
CA ASP A 570 -25.33 -5.09 -3.67
C ASP A 570 -26.09 -4.74 -4.97
N GLU A 571 -25.88 -3.55 -5.53
CA GLU A 571 -26.47 -3.13 -6.81
C GLU A 571 -25.94 -3.96 -7.99
N LEU A 572 -24.62 -4.26 -8.02
CA LEU A 572 -24.05 -5.15 -9.03
C LEU A 572 -24.70 -6.53 -8.98
N GLU A 573 -24.79 -7.10 -7.79
CA GLU A 573 -25.41 -8.40 -7.58
C GLU A 573 -26.91 -8.37 -7.94
N SER A 574 -27.63 -7.31 -7.59
CA SER A 574 -29.04 -7.12 -7.94
C SER A 574 -29.25 -7.02 -9.45
N ARG A 575 -28.46 -6.18 -10.14
CA ARG A 575 -28.53 -5.98 -11.59
C ARG A 575 -28.25 -7.26 -12.35
N VAL A 576 -27.17 -7.96 -11.98
CA VAL A 576 -26.87 -9.29 -12.52
C VAL A 576 -28.04 -10.23 -12.30
N ASN A 577 -28.51 -10.38 -11.06
CA ASN A 577 -29.59 -11.30 -10.70
C ASN A 577 -30.94 -10.96 -11.33
N GLY A 578 -31.16 -9.70 -11.73
CA GLY A 578 -32.35 -9.26 -12.44
C GLY A 578 -32.41 -9.72 -13.90
N MET A 579 -31.27 -10.09 -14.50
CA MET A 579 -31.20 -10.55 -15.89
C MET A 579 -31.60 -12.01 -16.06
N PHE A 580 -31.49 -12.81 -14.99
CA PHE A 580 -31.70 -14.26 -15.03
C PHE A 580 -33.01 -14.64 -14.34
N LYS A 581 -33.77 -15.53 -14.97
CA LYS A 581 -35.09 -15.95 -14.47
C LYS A 581 -34.98 -16.93 -13.31
N TYR A 582 -34.01 -17.83 -13.38
CA TYR A 582 -33.79 -18.92 -12.44
C TYR A 582 -32.45 -18.80 -11.74
N ALA A 583 -31.35 -18.59 -12.49
CA ALA A 583 -30.02 -18.49 -11.92
C ALA A 583 -29.90 -17.28 -10.99
N LYS A 584 -29.22 -17.48 -9.85
CA LYS A 584 -28.80 -16.40 -8.96
C LYS A 584 -27.30 -16.50 -8.70
N PHE A 585 -26.63 -15.36 -8.62
CA PHE A 585 -25.20 -15.23 -8.48
C PHE A 585 -24.91 -14.50 -7.19
N ARG A 586 -24.07 -15.11 -6.36
CA ARG A 586 -23.43 -14.44 -5.23
C ARG A 586 -22.09 -13.92 -5.70
N LEU A 587 -21.93 -12.60 -5.73
CA LEU A 587 -20.73 -11.94 -6.26
C LEU A 587 -19.79 -11.47 -5.14
N PHE A 588 -20.22 -11.50 -3.89
CA PHE A 588 -19.38 -11.11 -2.76
C PHE A 588 -19.51 -12.11 -1.62
N ASN A 589 -18.37 -12.50 -1.05
CA ASN A 589 -18.31 -13.31 0.16
C ASN A 589 -18.17 -12.38 1.37
N ARG A 590 -19.03 -12.58 2.36
CA ARG A 590 -18.95 -11.87 3.64
C ARG A 590 -17.96 -12.59 4.55
N LEU A 591 -16.88 -11.91 4.89
CA LEU A 591 -15.86 -12.38 5.82
C LEU A 591 -16.37 -12.26 7.27
N ILE A 592 -15.80 -13.07 8.17
CA ILE A 592 -16.20 -13.11 9.59
C ILE A 592 -16.01 -11.75 10.29
N ASN A 593 -15.05 -10.96 9.83
CA ASN A 593 -14.77 -9.61 10.32
C ASN A 593 -15.72 -8.53 9.76
N GLY A 594 -16.72 -8.90 8.95
CA GLY A 594 -17.66 -7.97 8.32
C GLY A 594 -17.17 -7.34 7.02
N GLY A 595 -15.94 -7.66 6.57
CA GLY A 595 -15.45 -7.27 5.25
C GLY A 595 -16.06 -8.10 4.12
N GLU A 596 -15.93 -7.64 2.88
CA GLU A 596 -16.40 -8.36 1.69
C GLU A 596 -15.23 -8.63 0.73
N GLU A 597 -15.18 -9.84 0.18
CA GLU A 597 -14.23 -10.20 -0.88
C GLU A 597 -14.99 -10.58 -2.17
N PRO A 598 -14.47 -10.24 -3.37
CA PRO A 598 -15.08 -10.65 -4.62
C PRO A 598 -15.14 -12.18 -4.76
N THR A 599 -16.26 -12.69 -5.23
CA THR A 599 -16.46 -14.09 -5.58
C THR A 599 -17.43 -14.22 -6.78
N CYS A 600 -17.72 -15.45 -7.19
CA CYS A 600 -18.86 -15.77 -8.05
C CYS A 600 -19.32 -17.19 -7.73
N VAL A 601 -20.50 -17.31 -7.13
CA VAL A 601 -21.14 -18.60 -6.85
C VAL A 601 -22.51 -18.61 -7.49
N VAL A 602 -22.69 -19.48 -8.48
CA VAL A 602 -24.00 -19.74 -9.10
C VAL A 602 -24.85 -20.55 -8.12
N THR A 603 -26.10 -20.13 -7.94
CA THR A 603 -27.07 -20.73 -7.03
C THR A 603 -28.45 -20.79 -7.69
N TYR A 604 -29.27 -21.72 -7.24
CA TYR A 604 -30.69 -21.83 -7.60
C TYR A 604 -31.48 -22.16 -6.34
N GLU A 605 -32.50 -21.36 -6.04
CA GLU A 605 -33.30 -21.49 -4.81
C GLU A 605 -32.42 -21.56 -3.52
N GLY A 606 -31.29 -20.85 -3.53
CA GLY A 606 -30.33 -20.80 -2.41
C GLY A 606 -29.30 -21.93 -2.38
N VAL A 607 -29.41 -22.93 -3.25
CA VAL A 607 -28.49 -24.07 -3.32
C VAL A 607 -27.37 -23.79 -4.33
N PRO A 608 -26.08 -23.95 -3.98
CA PRO A 608 -24.96 -23.81 -4.91
C PRO A 608 -25.03 -24.79 -6.09
N PHE A 609 -24.59 -24.34 -7.27
CA PHE A 609 -24.67 -25.11 -8.51
C PHE A 609 -24.07 -26.53 -8.43
N PRO A 610 -22.90 -26.77 -7.78
CA PRO A 610 -22.35 -28.11 -7.64
C PRO A 610 -23.31 -29.09 -6.94
N ASP A 611 -24.08 -28.59 -5.98
CA ASP A 611 -24.99 -29.35 -5.11
C ASP A 611 -26.39 -29.53 -5.72
N LEU A 612 -26.66 -28.90 -6.87
CA LEU A 612 -27.92 -29.06 -7.59
C LEU A 612 -28.07 -30.46 -8.19
N ASN A 613 -29.32 -30.94 -8.23
CA ASN A 613 -29.67 -32.12 -9.02
C ASN A 613 -29.55 -31.85 -10.53
N ASN A 614 -29.51 -32.90 -11.36
CA ASN A 614 -29.29 -32.76 -12.81
C ASN A 614 -30.35 -31.89 -13.50
N ALA A 615 -31.62 -32.03 -13.11
CA ALA A 615 -32.71 -31.23 -13.66
C ALA A 615 -32.50 -29.72 -13.41
N ALA A 616 -32.16 -29.36 -12.17
CA ALA A 616 -31.88 -27.99 -11.78
C ALA A 616 -30.60 -27.45 -12.45
N LYS A 617 -29.55 -28.27 -12.60
CA LYS A 617 -28.33 -27.89 -13.34
C LYS A 617 -28.63 -27.52 -14.78
N VAL A 618 -29.44 -28.32 -15.47
CA VAL A 618 -29.84 -28.05 -16.85
C VAL A 618 -30.75 -26.83 -16.93
N GLN A 619 -31.70 -26.68 -16.00
CA GLN A 619 -32.59 -25.51 -15.95
C GLN A 619 -31.81 -24.20 -15.77
N VAL A 620 -30.87 -24.16 -14.82
CA VAL A 620 -30.00 -23.00 -14.58
C VAL A 620 -29.09 -22.75 -15.79
N GLY A 621 -28.51 -23.80 -16.37
CA GLY A 621 -27.65 -23.68 -17.54
C GLY A 621 -28.38 -23.10 -18.76
N ILE A 622 -29.62 -23.52 -19.01
CA ILE A 622 -30.43 -22.99 -20.12
C ILE A 622 -30.83 -21.54 -19.89
N ASP A 623 -31.13 -21.17 -18.64
CA ASP A 623 -31.40 -19.76 -18.28
C ASP A 623 -30.19 -18.86 -18.58
N ILE A 624 -28.99 -19.35 -18.22
CA ILE A 624 -27.73 -18.67 -18.52
C ILE A 624 -27.54 -18.55 -20.03
N ILE A 625 -27.71 -19.64 -20.78
CA ILE A 625 -27.60 -19.63 -22.25
C ILE A 625 -28.55 -18.62 -22.85
N ASN A 626 -29.84 -18.63 -22.49
CA ASN A 626 -30.83 -17.70 -23.02
C ASN A 626 -30.45 -16.24 -22.77
N THR A 627 -29.98 -15.94 -21.56
CA THR A 627 -29.57 -14.58 -21.16
C THR A 627 -28.34 -14.14 -21.95
N LEU A 628 -27.31 -14.99 -22.05
CA LEU A 628 -26.10 -14.68 -22.80
C LEU A 628 -26.37 -14.59 -24.31
N SER A 629 -27.20 -15.47 -24.86
CA SER A 629 -27.63 -15.42 -26.26
C SER A 629 -28.36 -14.12 -26.58
N ALA A 630 -29.22 -13.65 -25.69
CA ALA A 630 -29.90 -12.37 -25.85
C ALA A 630 -28.90 -11.19 -25.83
N TYR A 631 -27.93 -11.21 -24.91
CA TYR A 631 -26.89 -10.18 -24.81
C TYR A 631 -25.98 -10.12 -26.05
N TYR A 632 -25.46 -11.27 -26.50
CA TYR A 632 -24.58 -11.32 -27.67
C TYR A 632 -25.36 -11.17 -28.99
N GLY A 633 -26.70 -11.28 -28.98
CA GLY A 633 -27.53 -11.28 -30.18
C GLY A 633 -27.34 -12.53 -31.04
N VAL A 634 -26.95 -13.66 -30.42
CA VAL A 634 -26.62 -14.92 -31.10
C VAL A 634 -27.31 -16.11 -30.45
N THR A 635 -28.01 -16.92 -31.23
CA THR A 635 -28.49 -18.25 -30.83
C THR A 635 -27.69 -19.34 -31.54
N ALA A 636 -27.39 -20.43 -30.85
CA ALA A 636 -26.65 -21.56 -31.38
C ALA A 636 -27.20 -22.89 -30.83
N PRO A 637 -26.88 -24.05 -31.43
CA PRO A 637 -27.46 -25.33 -31.04
C PRO A 637 -27.04 -25.75 -29.62
N VAL A 638 -28.02 -26.03 -28.76
CA VAL A 638 -27.81 -26.46 -27.37
C VAL A 638 -27.93 -27.98 -27.28
N PHE A 639 -26.85 -28.62 -26.84
CA PHE A 639 -26.83 -30.05 -26.58
C PHE A 639 -27.15 -30.33 -25.11
N LEU A 640 -28.15 -31.19 -24.90
CA LEU A 640 -28.60 -31.62 -23.57
C LEU A 640 -28.29 -33.11 -23.38
N ASP A 641 -27.19 -33.40 -22.69
CA ASP A 641 -26.82 -34.76 -22.31
C ASP A 641 -27.58 -35.22 -21.05
N ASN A 642 -27.80 -36.54 -20.92
CA ASN A 642 -28.63 -37.16 -19.89
C ASN A 642 -30.03 -36.52 -19.79
N ARG A 643 -30.65 -36.22 -20.94
CA ARG A 643 -31.91 -35.48 -21.03
C ARG A 643 -33.05 -36.18 -20.29
N GLU A 644 -33.03 -37.51 -20.16
CA GLU A 644 -34.01 -38.29 -19.39
C GLU A 644 -34.04 -37.93 -17.90
N SER A 645 -32.96 -37.35 -17.36
CA SER A 645 -32.87 -36.93 -15.96
C SER A 645 -33.52 -35.57 -15.69
N VAL A 646 -34.09 -34.92 -16.72
CA VAL A 646 -34.72 -33.61 -16.65
C VAL A 646 -36.21 -33.71 -17.00
N SER A 647 -37.11 -33.32 -16.11
CA SER A 647 -38.55 -33.41 -16.37
C SER A 647 -39.07 -32.31 -17.30
N LYS A 648 -38.58 -31.08 -17.13
CA LYS A 648 -39.00 -29.91 -17.92
C LYS A 648 -37.79 -29.07 -18.32
N ILE A 649 -37.71 -28.72 -19.59
CA ILE A 649 -36.74 -27.74 -20.11
C ILE A 649 -37.41 -26.35 -20.08
N PRO A 650 -36.72 -25.30 -19.62
CA PRO A 650 -37.14 -23.92 -19.87
C PRO A 650 -37.30 -23.63 -21.37
N ASP A 651 -38.20 -22.72 -21.71
CA ASP A 651 -38.35 -22.25 -23.09
C ASP A 651 -37.02 -21.62 -23.57
N THR A 652 -36.61 -21.97 -24.78
CA THR A 652 -35.39 -21.44 -25.40
C THR A 652 -35.63 -21.18 -26.89
N ALA A 653 -35.01 -20.14 -27.42
CA ALA A 653 -35.01 -19.83 -28.85
C ALA A 653 -33.92 -20.60 -29.62
N ALA A 654 -33.03 -21.30 -28.90
CA ALA A 654 -32.00 -22.11 -29.50
C ALA A 654 -32.55 -23.43 -30.03
N GLN A 655 -31.90 -23.97 -31.07
CA GLN A 655 -32.10 -25.34 -31.49
C GLN A 655 -31.71 -26.31 -30.36
N VAL A 656 -32.59 -27.25 -30.00
CA VAL A 656 -32.38 -28.19 -28.89
C VAL A 656 -32.08 -29.59 -29.40
N ILE A 657 -30.94 -30.13 -28.98
CA ILE A 657 -30.50 -31.49 -29.32
C ILE A 657 -30.47 -32.32 -28.02
N ASN A 658 -31.46 -33.18 -27.88
CA ASN A 658 -31.67 -34.01 -26.71
C ASN A 658 -30.97 -35.35 -26.86
N LEU A 659 -30.06 -35.69 -25.96
CA LEU A 659 -29.44 -37.00 -25.87
C LEU A 659 -30.12 -37.79 -24.74
N ILE A 660 -30.92 -38.79 -25.10
CA ILE A 660 -31.84 -39.49 -24.20
C ILE A 660 -31.41 -40.94 -24.03
N VAL A 661 -31.22 -41.39 -22.79
CA VAL A 661 -31.01 -42.80 -22.48
C VAL A 661 -32.30 -43.59 -22.73
N SER A 662 -32.19 -44.61 -23.58
CA SER A 662 -33.26 -45.56 -23.86
C SER A 662 -32.69 -46.98 -23.87
N PRO A 663 -32.99 -47.82 -22.87
CA PRO A 663 -32.44 -49.18 -22.77
C PRO A 663 -32.79 -50.07 -23.97
N GLU A 664 -33.91 -49.80 -24.64
CA GLU A 664 -34.38 -50.58 -25.79
C GLU A 664 -33.58 -50.27 -27.07
N ASP A 665 -33.00 -49.07 -27.17
CA ASP A 665 -32.27 -48.61 -28.34
C ASP A 665 -30.78 -49.00 -28.24
N GLN A 666 -30.43 -50.18 -28.75
CA GLN A 666 -29.03 -50.67 -28.77
C GLN A 666 -28.14 -49.93 -29.79
N GLU A 667 -28.74 -49.18 -30.71
CA GLU A 667 -28.08 -48.27 -31.64
C GLU A 667 -28.70 -46.88 -31.54
N LEU A 668 -28.01 -45.85 -32.06
CA LEU A 668 -28.53 -44.48 -32.03
C LEU A 668 -29.77 -44.34 -32.92
N ARG A 669 -30.89 -43.89 -32.34
CA ARG A 669 -32.14 -43.60 -33.05
C ARG A 669 -32.48 -42.12 -32.97
N VAL A 670 -32.76 -41.49 -34.11
CA VAL A 670 -33.15 -40.07 -34.19
C VAL A 670 -34.67 -39.95 -34.36
N ALA A 671 -35.31 -39.03 -33.64
CA ALA A 671 -36.74 -38.69 -33.79
C ALA A 671 -36.97 -37.17 -33.90
#